data_AF-A0A2V8GUS7-F1
#
_entry.id   AF-A0A2V8GUS7-F1
#
_cell.length_a   1.000
_cell.length_b   1.000
_cell.length_c   1.000
_cell.angle_alpha   90.00
_cell.angle_beta   90.00
_cell.angle_gamma   90.00
#
_symmetry.space_group_name_H-M   'P 1'
#
loop_
_entity.id
_entity.type
_entity.pdbx_description
1 polymer ?
#
loop_
_entity_poly.entity_id
_entity_poly.type
_entity_poly.pdbx_seq_one_letter_code
_entity_poly.pdbx_strand_id
1 'polypeptide(L)'
;MGALRRVGRVEHEGARQTDARRVVRPHRRLDPGAEPLNTSVLLAALLLVATPAFAENAPALPRATVEIPALKTSGQTIRVPAGGDLQKALDDAKPGDRIELQPRATYEGPFHPKAKDGDDWIVITTSGELPKPGRHIQPSHAAAMPKLISAGDFLVFEFAPKAGSFVTTLIQFGDKETSADAVPHHLIVDRCYVHGDAKLGARRGVALNGRNIAVIDSYIADFKEVGADSQAVSGWNGPGPIKIANNYLEAAGENIMFGGADPKIADLVPSDIEVVHNHLSKPLRWRKGDPSFEGVEWSVKNLFELKNARRVLVNGNLLEYNWPQAQNGFAILFTVRNQDGAAPWSTIEDVTFSNNLIRHVAAGINMLGKDDNNPSQQANRLAIRNNVFLDVGGKWGNGRLFQMLDGVASVTIDHNTAFQTGSILFGGDHAPHTGFVFQNNVVMLTENGVSGSSAGEGMDTLKRYFPEAVFQRNVIVGGVAGRYPKDNFFPSSLQDAGLTIPRDDDFRLTLVRPYSRAATDGRDPGADVDAIAKALDGLDAAGLRARARAHARADVAPLFLFAWWPGATVVFWSSLLLLLYVYGGYPMVAALRAKLHPKRRLRAPLEPRVSIIVIAHNEAERIGGRIENLLTLNYPPHRVEIVIGSDGSTDGTVERARRYQSLGVTVRAFTQHRGKPAIVNALVPIVHGEIVVFADARQRFDPQSLRALVANFADPSVGAVSGELVIQAGDGTAAAGHGASAYWRCEKFIRNAEGKVDSTVGATGAIYAIRIPLKIVRRGYRVVFEPNARAYDHASSTARQEFVRKTRTIAGTFQLMAREGWLLNPLRNRLWFETISHKVLRLALPMLHAAWFVANVLLADSGFYGVMLALQAGFYAAATVGLSQRDGRRRSIIFTAPSAICLLLWATVVGFYRFITHRQQVTWERVPAPATTTRRAA
;
A
#
# COMPACT_ATOMS: atom_id res chain seq x y z
N MET A 1 56.18 13.95 -15.22
CA MET A 1 57.33 14.73 -15.71
C MET A 1 56.90 16.20 -15.70
N GLY A 2 57.45 17.17 -14.99
CA GLY A 2 58.40 17.31 -13.88
C GLY A 2 58.11 18.71 -13.29
N ALA A 3 57.97 18.84 -11.96
CA ALA A 3 58.90 19.59 -11.08
C ALA A 3 58.72 21.13 -11.12
N LEU A 4 58.78 21.95 -10.07
CA LEU A 4 59.07 21.94 -8.61
C LEU A 4 58.66 23.37 -8.11
N ARG A 5 57.98 23.59 -6.97
CA ARG A 5 58.52 24.03 -5.64
C ARG A 5 59.64 25.11 -5.74
N ARG A 6 59.74 26.20 -4.95
CA ARG A 6 59.41 26.47 -3.52
C ARG A 6 59.93 27.91 -3.12
N VAL A 7 59.39 28.47 -2.01
CA VAL A 7 60.04 29.36 -0.97
C VAL A 7 60.36 30.82 -1.38
N GLY A 8 60.24 31.90 -0.59
CA GLY A 8 59.89 32.24 0.82
C GLY A 8 60.16 33.78 1.00
N ARG A 9 59.34 34.55 1.74
CA ARG A 9 59.58 35.13 3.11
C ARG A 9 60.80 36.10 3.19
N VAL A 10 60.83 37.33 3.75
CA VAL A 10 60.26 37.98 4.98
C VAL A 10 60.41 39.54 4.91
N GLU A 11 59.38 40.24 5.41
CA GLU A 11 59.24 41.50 6.21
C GLU A 11 60.36 42.56 6.38
N HIS A 12 60.00 43.86 6.42
CA HIS A 12 59.85 44.65 7.68
C HIS A 12 59.31 46.09 7.49
N GLU A 13 58.74 46.59 8.60
CA GLU A 13 57.91 47.79 8.87
C GLU A 13 58.58 49.18 8.77
N GLY A 14 57.74 50.23 8.78
CA GLY A 14 58.13 51.59 9.21
C GLY A 14 57.01 52.65 9.09
N ALA A 15 56.53 53.14 10.24
CA ALA A 15 55.42 54.09 10.44
C ALA A 15 55.78 55.59 10.29
N ARG A 16 54.78 56.50 10.15
CA ARG A 16 54.49 57.63 11.09
C ARG A 16 53.36 58.61 10.67
N GLN A 17 52.70 59.10 11.73
CA GLN A 17 51.67 60.14 11.96
C GLN A 17 51.94 61.57 11.41
N THR A 18 50.88 62.38 11.24
CA THR A 18 50.51 63.54 12.11
C THR A 18 49.23 64.28 11.64
N ASP A 19 48.70 65.15 12.51
CA ASP A 19 47.30 65.53 12.78
C ASP A 19 47.14 67.08 12.79
N ALA A 20 45.93 67.64 12.56
CA ALA A 20 45.60 69.05 12.90
C ALA A 20 44.08 69.38 12.88
N ARG A 21 43.61 70.11 13.91
CA ARG A 21 42.22 70.57 14.19
C ARG A 21 42.05 72.11 14.12
N ARG A 22 40.81 72.62 13.99
CA ARG A 22 40.19 73.78 14.71
C ARG A 22 38.67 73.90 14.34
N VAL A 23 37.65 73.84 15.23
CA VAL A 23 37.09 74.75 16.29
C VAL A 23 36.09 75.82 15.77
N VAL A 24 34.85 75.90 16.34
CA VAL A 24 34.13 77.05 16.98
C VAL A 24 32.65 76.67 17.37
N ARG A 25 32.16 77.15 18.54
CA ARG A 25 30.76 77.33 19.08
C ARG A 25 30.71 78.73 19.75
N PRO A 26 29.59 79.46 20.10
CA PRO A 26 28.44 79.01 20.97
C PRO A 26 27.07 79.81 20.95
N HIS A 27 26.11 79.43 21.84
CA HIS A 27 24.99 80.16 22.55
C HIS A 27 23.60 79.44 22.52
N ARG A 28 23.07 78.86 23.64
CA ARG A 28 22.09 79.32 24.68
C ARG A 28 20.78 79.92 24.12
N ARG A 29 19.53 79.65 24.54
CA ARG A 29 18.85 78.87 25.63
C ARG A 29 17.32 78.89 25.29
N LEU A 30 16.52 77.88 25.71
CA LEU A 30 15.18 77.95 26.36
C LEU A 30 14.35 76.66 26.16
N ASP A 31 14.10 75.93 27.26
CA ASP A 31 13.06 74.89 27.47
C ASP A 31 11.68 75.56 27.71
N PRO A 32 10.50 74.88 27.80
CA PRO A 32 10.25 73.42 27.94
C PRO A 32 9.10 72.84 27.07
N GLY A 33 9.07 71.52 26.89
CA GLY A 33 7.82 70.79 26.58
C GLY A 33 7.87 69.79 25.43
N ALA A 34 8.67 68.72 25.56
CA ALA A 34 8.39 67.42 24.94
C ALA A 34 9.22 66.33 25.65
N GLU A 35 8.57 65.58 26.52
CA GLU A 35 9.07 64.35 27.14
C GLU A 35 9.33 63.24 26.08
N PRO A 36 10.17 62.23 26.36
CA PRO A 36 11.26 61.81 25.48
C PRO A 36 10.81 60.92 24.30
N LEU A 37 11.36 61.21 23.11
CA LEU A 37 11.22 60.36 21.93
C LEU A 37 12.03 59.07 22.12
N ASN A 38 11.27 58.06 22.52
CA ASN A 38 11.66 56.67 22.68
C ASN A 38 12.41 56.10 21.46
N THR A 39 13.23 55.12 21.79
CA THR A 39 14.11 54.21 21.04
C THR A 39 13.45 53.43 19.88
N SER A 40 12.50 54.04 19.17
CA SER A 40 11.63 53.39 18.18
C SER A 40 12.01 53.70 16.74
N VAL A 41 12.89 54.67 16.48
CA VAL A 41 13.19 55.11 15.10
C VAL A 41 14.50 54.53 14.54
N LEU A 42 15.43 54.08 15.38
CA LEU A 42 16.61 53.33 14.91
C LEU A 42 16.38 51.81 14.79
N LEU A 43 15.28 51.28 15.36
CA LEU A 43 14.86 49.90 15.14
C LEU A 43 14.08 49.72 13.83
N ALA A 44 13.44 50.77 13.32
CA ALA A 44 12.64 50.72 12.10
C ALA A 44 13.47 50.63 10.80
N ALA A 45 14.74 51.05 10.81
CA ALA A 45 15.63 50.96 9.65
C ALA A 45 16.47 49.67 9.59
N LEU A 46 16.45 48.84 10.64
CA LEU A 46 17.04 47.49 10.67
C LEU A 46 15.99 46.37 10.69
N LEU A 47 14.70 46.70 10.63
CA LEU A 47 13.57 45.77 10.49
C LEU A 47 13.09 45.60 9.04
N LEU A 48 13.84 46.14 8.06
CA LEU A 48 13.50 46.09 6.63
C LEU A 48 14.46 45.23 5.79
N VAL A 49 15.31 44.43 6.44
CA VAL A 49 16.20 43.47 5.73
C VAL A 49 16.12 42.11 6.42
N ALA A 50 14.98 41.45 6.23
CA ALA A 50 14.81 40.01 6.09
C ALA A 50 13.30 39.67 6.00
N THR A 51 12.64 40.11 4.94
CA THR A 51 11.54 39.30 4.39
C THR A 51 12.22 38.24 3.51
N PRO A 52 12.46 37.01 3.99
CA PRO A 52 13.09 36.03 3.13
C PRO A 52 12.04 35.64 2.10
N ALA A 53 12.23 35.97 0.82
CA ALA A 53 11.79 35.26 -0.40
C ALA A 53 10.39 34.59 -0.51
N PHE A 54 9.47 34.69 0.46
CA PHE A 54 8.22 33.93 0.51
C PHE A 54 7.07 34.59 -0.25
N ALA A 55 7.10 35.92 -0.42
CA ALA A 55 6.07 36.64 -1.17
C ALA A 55 6.16 36.38 -2.69
N GLU A 56 7.34 35.98 -3.20
CA GLU A 56 7.58 35.81 -4.64
C GLU A 56 7.04 34.46 -5.19
N ASN A 57 6.69 33.51 -4.32
CA ASN A 57 6.26 32.15 -4.69
C ASN A 57 4.85 31.76 -4.22
N ALA A 58 4.04 32.70 -3.76
CA ALA A 58 2.65 32.42 -3.38
C ALA A 58 1.80 32.11 -4.63
N PRO A 59 0.80 31.20 -4.55
CA PRO A 59 -0.14 30.97 -5.64
C PRO A 59 -0.88 32.26 -6.01
N ALA A 60 -0.96 32.57 -7.30
CA ALA A 60 -1.86 33.62 -7.78
C ALA A 60 -3.33 33.19 -7.55
N LEU A 61 -4.13 34.05 -6.94
CA LEU A 61 -5.58 33.83 -6.84
C LEU A 61 -6.25 34.01 -8.22
N PRO A 62 -7.50 33.53 -8.39
CA PRO A 62 -8.32 33.89 -9.55
C PRO A 62 -8.27 35.40 -9.82
N ARG A 63 -8.01 35.77 -11.07
CA ARG A 63 -7.94 37.16 -11.54
C ARG A 63 -9.29 37.67 -12.04
N ALA A 64 -10.18 36.75 -12.39
CA ALA A 64 -11.54 37.01 -12.78
C ALA A 64 -12.47 36.08 -11.99
N THR A 65 -13.66 36.56 -11.68
CA THR A 65 -14.69 35.81 -10.96
C THR A 65 -16.01 35.96 -11.69
N VAL A 66 -16.85 34.94 -11.64
CA VAL A 66 -18.19 35.03 -12.22
C VAL A 66 -19.08 35.87 -11.32
N GLU A 67 -19.59 36.97 -11.86
CA GLU A 67 -20.58 37.81 -11.18
C GLU A 67 -21.96 37.16 -11.26
N ILE A 68 -22.66 37.09 -10.12
CA ILE A 68 -24.03 36.59 -10.05
C ILE A 68 -24.98 37.79 -10.15
N PRO A 69 -25.71 37.96 -11.25
CA PRO A 69 -26.54 39.14 -11.47
C PRO A 69 -27.76 39.14 -10.54
N ALA A 70 -28.20 40.33 -10.14
CA ALA A 70 -29.54 40.49 -9.61
C ALA A 70 -30.54 40.30 -10.77
N LEU A 71 -31.26 39.19 -10.78
CA LEU A 71 -32.20 38.82 -11.84
C LEU A 71 -33.35 39.85 -11.93
N LYS A 72 -33.18 40.87 -12.76
CA LYS A 72 -34.22 41.81 -13.18
C LYS A 72 -34.54 41.51 -14.64
N THR A 73 -35.77 41.08 -14.91
CA THR A 73 -36.24 40.81 -16.26
C THR A 73 -37.00 42.04 -16.76
N SER A 74 -36.49 42.68 -17.81
CA SER A 74 -37.06 43.85 -18.49
C SER A 74 -38.01 43.46 -19.64
N GLY A 75 -37.91 42.22 -20.12
CA GLY A 75 -38.66 41.67 -21.24
C GLY A 75 -39.99 41.02 -20.84
N GLN A 76 -40.54 40.22 -21.76
CA GLN A 76 -41.82 39.54 -21.58
C GLN A 76 -41.67 38.26 -20.76
N THR A 77 -42.79 37.77 -20.21
CA THR A 77 -42.86 36.45 -19.58
C THR A 77 -43.54 35.44 -20.52
N ILE A 78 -42.77 34.45 -20.98
CA ILE A 78 -43.23 33.33 -21.82
C ILE A 78 -43.61 32.17 -20.90
N ARG A 79 -44.91 31.92 -20.72
CA ARG A 79 -45.40 30.82 -19.89
C ARG A 79 -45.51 29.54 -20.70
N VAL A 80 -44.88 28.47 -20.24
CA VAL A 80 -44.96 27.14 -20.86
C VAL A 80 -45.74 26.22 -19.92
N PRO A 81 -47.01 25.90 -20.21
CA PRO A 81 -47.81 24.99 -19.37
C PRO A 81 -47.34 23.53 -19.52
N ALA A 82 -47.89 22.62 -18.71
CA ALA A 82 -47.69 21.18 -18.89
C ALA A 82 -48.09 20.73 -20.31
N GLY A 83 -47.21 19.99 -20.99
CA GLY A 83 -47.37 19.59 -22.39
C GLY A 83 -47.05 20.69 -23.42
N GLY A 84 -46.63 21.88 -22.97
CA GLY A 84 -46.18 22.97 -23.84
C GLY A 84 -44.79 22.74 -24.45
N ASP A 85 -44.49 23.46 -25.52
CA ASP A 85 -43.25 23.35 -26.27
C ASP A 85 -42.14 24.24 -25.67
N LEU A 86 -41.30 23.64 -24.82
CA LEU A 86 -40.16 24.33 -24.20
C LEU A 86 -39.09 24.69 -25.24
N GLN A 87 -38.82 23.86 -26.26
CA GLN A 87 -37.80 24.19 -27.25
C GLN A 87 -38.18 25.43 -28.04
N LYS A 88 -39.46 25.55 -28.43
CA LYS A 88 -39.96 26.76 -29.08
C LYS A 88 -39.83 27.98 -28.18
N ALA A 89 -40.14 27.87 -26.89
CA ALA A 89 -39.98 28.99 -25.95
C ALA A 89 -38.51 29.44 -25.84
N LEU A 90 -37.56 28.51 -25.82
CA LEU A 90 -36.12 28.82 -25.84
C LEU A 90 -35.70 29.51 -27.16
N ASP A 91 -36.22 29.03 -28.29
CA ASP A 91 -35.95 29.60 -29.60
C ASP A 91 -36.52 31.01 -29.75
N ASP A 92 -37.72 31.27 -29.22
CA ASP A 92 -38.42 32.56 -29.32
C ASP A 92 -37.89 33.62 -28.34
N ALA A 93 -37.34 33.20 -27.19
CA ALA A 93 -36.93 34.12 -26.14
C ALA A 93 -35.80 35.08 -26.57
N LYS A 94 -35.90 36.32 -26.10
CA LYS A 94 -34.93 37.40 -26.33
C LYS A 94 -34.26 37.81 -25.02
N PRO A 95 -33.05 38.39 -25.04
CA PRO A 95 -32.43 38.99 -23.86
C PRO A 95 -33.41 39.84 -23.06
N GLY A 96 -33.49 39.61 -21.75
CA GLY A 96 -34.43 40.28 -20.84
C GLY A 96 -35.72 39.50 -20.59
N ASP A 97 -36.06 38.52 -21.44
CA ASP A 97 -37.26 37.69 -21.29
C ASP A 97 -37.13 36.69 -20.13
N ARG A 98 -38.30 36.31 -19.61
CA ARG A 98 -38.47 35.25 -18.61
C ARG A 98 -39.25 34.10 -19.22
N ILE A 99 -38.73 32.87 -19.16
CA ILE A 99 -39.48 31.66 -19.49
C ILE A 99 -39.97 31.06 -18.16
N GLU A 100 -41.28 30.99 -17.95
CA GLU A 100 -41.90 30.42 -16.75
C GLU A 100 -42.48 29.03 -17.03
N LEU A 101 -41.93 28.02 -16.36
CA LEU A 101 -42.38 26.64 -16.44
C LEU A 101 -43.33 26.30 -15.28
N GLN A 102 -44.32 25.46 -15.58
CA GLN A 102 -45.30 25.01 -14.59
C GLN A 102 -44.67 23.99 -13.61
N PRO A 103 -44.78 24.19 -12.28
CA PRO A 103 -44.38 23.20 -11.29
C PRO A 103 -45.02 21.83 -11.54
N ARG A 104 -44.25 20.76 -11.31
CA ARG A 104 -44.64 19.35 -11.50
C ARG A 104 -44.92 18.93 -12.95
N ALA A 105 -44.82 19.85 -13.91
CA ALA A 105 -44.87 19.49 -15.32
C ALA A 105 -43.56 18.81 -15.73
N THR A 106 -43.67 17.80 -16.59
CA THR A 106 -42.52 17.15 -17.22
C THR A 106 -42.38 17.64 -18.65
N TYR A 107 -41.17 18.08 -19.03
CA TYR A 107 -40.81 18.46 -20.39
C TYR A 107 -39.78 17.47 -20.92
N GLU A 108 -40.10 16.79 -22.04
CA GLU A 108 -39.18 15.84 -22.67
C GLU A 108 -38.29 16.57 -23.70
N GLY A 109 -36.97 16.46 -23.52
CA GLY A 109 -35.96 16.93 -24.45
C GLY A 109 -35.55 15.87 -25.49
N PRO A 110 -34.41 16.04 -26.18
CA PRO A 110 -33.39 17.06 -25.98
C PRO A 110 -33.89 18.49 -26.25
N PHE A 111 -33.50 19.47 -25.42
CA PHE A 111 -33.65 20.91 -25.74
C PHE A 111 -32.47 21.34 -26.61
N HIS A 112 -32.14 22.61 -26.87
CA HIS A 112 -30.87 23.07 -27.48
C HIS A 112 -30.93 24.60 -27.47
N PRO A 113 -30.48 25.26 -26.38
CA PRO A 113 -30.42 26.72 -26.36
C PRO A 113 -29.47 27.22 -27.45
N LYS A 114 -29.96 28.13 -28.30
CA LYS A 114 -29.14 28.82 -29.30
C LYS A 114 -28.43 30.01 -28.68
N ALA A 115 -27.31 30.41 -29.26
CA ALA A 115 -26.67 31.69 -28.95
C ALA A 115 -27.67 32.85 -29.20
N LYS A 116 -27.61 33.87 -28.35
CA LYS A 116 -28.46 35.06 -28.42
C LYS A 116 -27.57 36.29 -28.31
N ASP A 117 -27.83 37.27 -29.15
CA ASP A 117 -27.13 38.55 -29.13
C ASP A 117 -27.81 39.51 -28.14
N GLY A 118 -27.04 40.13 -27.24
CA GLY A 118 -27.50 41.14 -26.29
C GLY A 118 -26.84 41.01 -24.90
N ASP A 119 -27.02 42.03 -24.08
CA ASP A 119 -26.36 42.14 -22.76
C ASP A 119 -27.26 41.73 -21.58
N ASP A 120 -28.55 41.47 -21.83
CA ASP A 120 -29.52 41.07 -20.81
C ASP A 120 -29.66 39.54 -20.69
N TRP A 121 -30.01 39.08 -19.49
CA TRP A 121 -30.20 37.65 -19.21
C TRP A 121 -31.56 37.15 -19.72
N ILE A 122 -31.57 35.94 -20.28
CA ILE A 122 -32.79 35.15 -20.43
C ILE A 122 -32.93 34.28 -19.19
N VAL A 123 -34.02 34.47 -18.44
CA VAL A 123 -34.25 33.77 -17.19
C VAL A 123 -35.24 32.64 -17.40
N ILE A 124 -34.76 31.41 -17.35
CA ILE A 124 -35.63 30.22 -17.31
C ILE A 124 -35.92 29.93 -15.84
N THR A 125 -37.19 30.00 -15.43
CA THR A 125 -37.61 29.81 -14.04
C THR A 125 -38.85 28.93 -13.91
N THR A 126 -39.06 28.36 -12.73
CA THR A 126 -40.39 27.86 -12.34
C THR A 126 -41.29 29.01 -11.88
N SER A 127 -42.60 28.85 -12.06
CA SER A 127 -43.61 29.68 -11.41
C SER A 127 -43.91 29.28 -9.96
N GLY A 128 -43.30 28.20 -9.46
CA GLY A 128 -43.33 27.79 -8.06
C GLY A 128 -42.41 28.63 -7.16
N GLU A 129 -42.64 28.57 -5.85
CA GLU A 129 -41.80 29.26 -4.87
C GLU A 129 -40.52 28.46 -4.60
N LEU A 130 -39.36 29.09 -4.82
CA LEU A 130 -38.03 28.54 -4.54
C LEU A 130 -37.42 29.20 -3.30
N PRO A 131 -36.46 28.54 -2.63
CA PRO A 131 -35.65 29.18 -1.61
C PRO A 131 -34.99 30.46 -2.10
N LYS A 132 -34.78 31.39 -1.16
CA LYS A 132 -34.07 32.65 -1.41
C LYS A 132 -32.63 32.35 -1.89
N PRO A 133 -32.05 33.20 -2.75
CA PRO A 133 -30.64 33.10 -3.13
C PRO A 133 -29.72 32.96 -1.91
N GLY A 134 -28.67 32.14 -2.03
CA GLY A 134 -27.77 31.75 -0.95
C GLY A 134 -28.28 30.58 -0.09
N ARG A 135 -29.46 30.03 -0.40
CA ARG A 135 -29.94 28.76 0.17
C ARG A 135 -30.01 27.72 -0.92
N HIS A 136 -29.18 26.70 -0.83
CA HIS A 136 -29.14 25.66 -1.83
C HIS A 136 -30.40 24.81 -1.85
N ILE A 137 -30.74 24.29 -3.02
CA ILE A 137 -31.86 23.41 -3.22
C ILE A 137 -31.68 22.08 -2.50
N GLN A 138 -32.81 21.51 -2.09
CA GLN A 138 -32.92 20.16 -1.52
C GLN A 138 -33.92 19.36 -2.34
N PRO A 139 -33.78 18.02 -2.44
CA PRO A 139 -34.73 17.16 -3.15
C PRO A 139 -36.20 17.34 -2.69
N SER A 140 -36.42 17.73 -1.44
CA SER A 140 -37.76 18.03 -0.90
C SER A 140 -38.48 19.19 -1.62
N HIS A 141 -37.74 20.05 -2.33
CA HIS A 141 -38.31 21.16 -3.11
C HIS A 141 -38.80 20.73 -4.50
N ALA A 142 -38.58 19.49 -4.93
CA ALA A 142 -38.94 19.01 -6.27
C ALA A 142 -40.42 19.25 -6.63
N ALA A 143 -41.33 19.21 -5.65
CA ALA A 143 -42.75 19.47 -5.88
C ALA A 143 -43.08 20.91 -6.32
N ALA A 144 -42.15 21.85 -6.14
CA ALA A 144 -42.24 23.24 -6.59
C ALA A 144 -41.52 23.47 -7.94
N MET A 145 -40.93 22.43 -8.53
CA MET A 145 -40.10 22.52 -9.74
C MET A 145 -40.78 21.82 -10.93
N PRO A 146 -40.57 22.29 -12.17
CA PRO A 146 -40.76 21.47 -13.36
C PRO A 146 -39.66 20.41 -13.42
N LYS A 147 -39.91 19.34 -14.18
CA LYS A 147 -38.94 18.28 -14.44
C LYS A 147 -38.57 18.25 -15.92
N LEU A 148 -37.29 18.35 -16.21
CA LEU A 148 -36.77 18.22 -17.57
C LEU A 148 -36.14 16.82 -17.69
N ILE A 149 -36.71 16.00 -18.56
CA ILE A 149 -36.17 14.66 -18.84
C ILE A 149 -35.60 14.59 -20.25
N SER A 150 -34.42 14.00 -20.40
CA SER A 150 -33.77 13.91 -21.72
C SER A 150 -32.97 12.62 -21.88
N ALA A 151 -32.73 12.25 -23.14
CA ALA A 151 -31.74 11.24 -23.55
C ALA A 151 -30.41 11.89 -24.03
N GLY A 152 -30.21 13.20 -23.81
CA GLY A 152 -29.03 14.00 -24.17
C GLY A 152 -28.97 15.38 -23.46
N ASP A 153 -27.97 16.21 -23.76
CA ASP A 153 -27.45 17.30 -22.90
C ASP A 153 -28.24 18.65 -22.81
N PHE A 154 -28.93 19.06 -21.72
CA PHE A 154 -29.69 20.36 -21.63
C PHE A 154 -29.79 21.05 -20.26
N LEU A 155 -30.44 22.24 -20.17
CA LEU A 155 -30.34 23.35 -19.17
C LEU A 155 -31.59 23.67 -18.28
N VAL A 156 -31.40 24.04 -16.98
CA VAL A 156 -32.25 24.49 -15.78
C VAL A 156 -33.61 23.80 -15.26
N PHE A 157 -33.72 23.47 -13.93
CA PHE A 157 -34.71 22.69 -13.10
C PHE A 157 -34.76 21.15 -13.21
N GLU A 158 -35.29 20.44 -12.19
CA GLU A 158 -35.13 18.98 -11.94
C GLU A 158 -34.69 18.21 -13.19
N PHE A 159 -33.38 18.00 -13.32
CA PHE A 159 -32.84 17.24 -14.42
C PHE A 159 -32.82 15.78 -14.03
N ALA A 160 -33.40 14.96 -14.89
CA ALA A 160 -33.24 13.53 -14.82
C ALA A 160 -33.05 12.96 -16.23
N PRO A 161 -32.29 11.87 -16.39
CA PRO A 161 -32.47 11.05 -17.58
C PRO A 161 -33.93 10.57 -17.67
N LYS A 162 -34.39 10.24 -18.88
CA LYS A 162 -35.64 9.49 -19.03
C LYS A 162 -35.54 8.20 -18.21
N ALA A 163 -36.57 7.88 -17.43
CA ALA A 163 -36.52 6.74 -16.51
C ALA A 163 -36.12 5.44 -17.25
N GLY A 164 -35.12 4.74 -16.71
CA GLY A 164 -34.58 3.52 -17.35
C GLY A 164 -33.64 3.76 -18.53
N SER A 165 -33.17 4.99 -18.74
CA SER A 165 -32.12 5.33 -19.72
C SER A 165 -30.84 5.81 -19.03
N PHE A 166 -29.70 5.59 -19.70
CA PHE A 166 -28.40 6.08 -19.26
C PHE A 166 -27.94 7.23 -20.16
N VAL A 167 -27.50 8.33 -19.55
CA VAL A 167 -27.00 9.51 -20.26
C VAL A 167 -25.54 9.77 -19.91
N THR A 168 -24.76 10.23 -20.90
CA THR A 168 -23.34 10.51 -20.71
C THR A 168 -23.12 11.87 -20.05
N THR A 169 -23.79 12.92 -20.50
CA THR A 169 -23.81 14.21 -19.80
C THR A 169 -25.26 14.70 -19.72
N LEU A 170 -25.63 15.33 -18.62
CA LEU A 170 -26.98 15.84 -18.42
C LEU A 170 -27.09 17.32 -18.79
N ILE A 171 -26.11 18.16 -18.40
CA ILE A 171 -25.95 19.56 -18.82
C ILE A 171 -24.55 19.72 -19.45
N GLN A 172 -24.47 19.99 -20.75
CA GLN A 172 -23.19 20.17 -21.46
C GLN A 172 -23.03 21.61 -21.95
N PHE A 173 -22.04 22.32 -21.41
CA PHE A 173 -21.56 23.58 -21.97
C PHE A 173 -20.33 23.31 -22.81
N GLY A 174 -20.43 23.57 -24.12
CA GLY A 174 -19.33 23.48 -25.07
C GLY A 174 -18.72 22.07 -25.14
N ASP A 175 -17.66 21.92 -25.91
CA ASP A 175 -16.70 20.79 -25.95
C ASP A 175 -15.98 20.80 -27.31
N LYS A 176 -16.68 21.21 -28.38
CA LYS A 176 -16.21 21.06 -29.77
C LYS A 176 -15.40 22.24 -30.26
N GLU A 177 -15.42 23.34 -29.52
CA GLU A 177 -14.81 24.60 -29.90
C GLU A 177 -13.28 24.49 -29.90
N THR A 178 -12.66 25.10 -30.91
CA THR A 178 -11.20 25.14 -31.10
C THR A 178 -10.63 26.54 -30.88
N SER A 179 -11.47 27.50 -30.48
CA SER A 179 -11.10 28.87 -30.12
C SER A 179 -11.85 29.30 -28.85
N ALA A 180 -11.18 30.07 -27.99
CA ALA A 180 -11.76 30.63 -26.77
C ALA A 180 -12.91 31.62 -27.03
N ASP A 181 -12.99 32.21 -28.23
CA ASP A 181 -14.08 33.13 -28.59
C ASP A 181 -15.35 32.41 -29.04
N ALA A 182 -15.22 31.15 -29.45
CA ALA A 182 -16.34 30.34 -29.89
C ALA A 182 -17.05 29.60 -28.74
N VAL A 183 -16.43 29.53 -27.56
CA VAL A 183 -16.99 28.80 -26.42
C VAL A 183 -18.28 29.45 -25.92
N PRO A 184 -19.27 28.66 -25.46
CA PRO A 184 -20.45 29.21 -24.83
C PRO A 184 -20.04 29.97 -23.55
N HIS A 185 -20.73 31.07 -23.29
CA HIS A 185 -20.34 31.96 -22.21
C HIS A 185 -21.50 32.69 -21.54
N HIS A 186 -21.27 33.14 -20.29
CA HIS A 186 -22.26 33.80 -19.45
C HIS A 186 -23.46 32.91 -19.17
N LEU A 187 -23.20 31.79 -18.48
CA LEU A 187 -24.17 30.74 -18.21
C LEU A 187 -24.21 30.41 -16.72
N ILE A 188 -25.42 30.38 -16.14
CA ILE A 188 -25.59 30.15 -14.71
C ILE A 188 -26.61 29.03 -14.50
N VAL A 189 -26.20 28.02 -13.74
CA VAL A 189 -27.07 27.01 -13.14
C VAL A 189 -27.30 27.41 -11.69
N ASP A 190 -28.46 27.97 -11.37
CA ASP A 190 -28.83 28.48 -10.04
C ASP A 190 -30.04 27.70 -9.50
N ARG A 191 -29.92 27.18 -8.27
CA ARG A 191 -31.01 26.49 -7.55
C ARG A 191 -31.65 25.35 -8.35
N CYS A 192 -30.81 24.50 -8.92
CA CYS A 192 -31.23 23.30 -9.65
C CYS A 192 -31.10 22.03 -8.80
N TYR A 193 -32.02 21.08 -9.00
CA TYR A 193 -31.80 19.68 -8.66
C TYR A 193 -31.38 18.95 -9.93
N VAL A 194 -30.17 18.42 -9.98
CA VAL A 194 -29.60 17.74 -11.16
C VAL A 194 -29.29 16.32 -10.75
N HIS A 195 -29.90 15.29 -11.35
CA HIS A 195 -29.65 13.94 -10.90
C HIS A 195 -29.64 12.87 -12.01
N GLY A 196 -28.80 11.85 -11.82
CA GLY A 196 -28.82 10.64 -12.63
C GLY A 196 -30.06 9.78 -12.39
N ASP A 197 -30.19 8.67 -13.12
CA ASP A 197 -31.22 7.67 -12.83
C ASP A 197 -30.87 7.01 -11.48
N ALA A 198 -31.85 6.87 -10.59
CA ALA A 198 -31.60 6.33 -9.25
C ALA A 198 -30.99 4.91 -9.28
N LYS A 199 -31.34 4.09 -10.30
CA LYS A 199 -30.86 2.72 -10.47
C LYS A 199 -29.68 2.62 -11.42
N LEU A 200 -29.75 3.28 -12.58
CA LEU A 200 -28.72 3.16 -13.64
C LEU A 200 -27.58 4.17 -13.47
N GLY A 201 -27.84 5.30 -12.80
CA GLY A 201 -26.93 6.42 -12.74
C GLY A 201 -26.94 7.29 -14.00
N ALA A 202 -25.88 8.05 -14.16
CA ALA A 202 -25.49 8.83 -15.33
C ALA A 202 -23.99 9.14 -15.21
N ARG A 203 -23.29 9.37 -16.33
CA ARG A 203 -21.84 9.62 -16.25
C ARG A 203 -21.54 11.03 -15.74
N ARG A 204 -22.17 12.08 -16.27
CA ARG A 204 -21.85 13.48 -15.89
C ARG A 204 -23.07 14.34 -15.63
N GLY A 205 -23.00 15.14 -14.56
CA GLY A 205 -23.98 16.16 -14.24
C GLY A 205 -23.82 17.39 -15.12
N VAL A 206 -22.84 18.23 -14.80
CA VAL A 206 -22.57 19.49 -15.52
C VAL A 206 -21.16 19.51 -16.08
N ALA A 207 -21.02 19.66 -17.40
CA ALA A 207 -19.75 19.90 -18.06
C ALA A 207 -19.58 21.40 -18.36
N LEU A 208 -18.47 21.99 -17.92
CA LEU A 208 -18.21 23.43 -17.87
C LEU A 208 -17.19 23.88 -18.93
N ASN A 209 -17.33 23.44 -20.18
CA ASN A 209 -16.39 23.79 -21.26
C ASN A 209 -16.73 25.14 -21.89
N GLY A 210 -16.66 26.21 -21.10
CA GLY A 210 -16.88 27.57 -21.58
C GLY A 210 -16.29 28.66 -20.71
N ARG A 211 -16.83 29.88 -20.84
CA ARG A 211 -16.33 31.11 -20.21
C ARG A 211 -17.41 31.77 -19.35
N ASN A 212 -17.04 32.27 -18.18
CA ASN A 212 -17.98 32.98 -17.30
C ASN A 212 -19.20 32.11 -16.93
N ILE A 213 -18.93 30.94 -16.34
CA ILE A 213 -19.94 29.92 -16.01
C ILE A 213 -20.02 29.72 -14.50
N ALA A 214 -21.25 29.70 -13.96
CA ALA A 214 -21.49 29.40 -12.56
C ALA A 214 -22.45 28.21 -12.34
N VAL A 215 -22.15 27.40 -11.33
CA VAL A 215 -23.07 26.42 -10.73
C VAL A 215 -23.22 26.78 -9.26
N ILE A 216 -24.40 27.25 -8.88
CA ILE A 216 -24.64 27.80 -7.54
C ILE A 216 -25.92 27.27 -6.92
N ASP A 217 -25.93 27.22 -5.59
CA ASP A 217 -27.11 26.93 -4.78
C ASP A 217 -27.85 25.63 -5.21
N SER A 218 -27.14 24.67 -5.80
CA SER A 218 -27.73 23.51 -6.48
C SER A 218 -27.44 22.19 -5.77
N TYR A 219 -28.24 21.17 -6.08
CA TYR A 219 -28.09 19.80 -5.57
C TYR A 219 -27.86 18.85 -6.75
N ILE A 220 -26.67 18.25 -6.83
CA ILE A 220 -26.24 17.43 -7.97
C ILE A 220 -25.94 16.01 -7.49
N ALA A 221 -26.71 15.02 -7.96
CA ALA A 221 -26.73 13.68 -7.37
C ALA A 221 -26.85 12.48 -8.32
N ASP A 222 -26.58 11.27 -7.81
CA ASP A 222 -26.70 10.01 -8.57
C ASP A 222 -25.86 9.91 -9.86
N PHE A 223 -24.73 10.63 -9.95
CA PHE A 223 -23.77 10.45 -11.05
C PHE A 223 -22.81 9.29 -10.74
N LYS A 224 -23.06 8.14 -11.36
CA LYS A 224 -22.41 6.87 -11.07
C LYS A 224 -22.46 5.96 -12.29
N GLU A 225 -21.38 5.23 -12.52
CA GLU A 225 -21.25 4.27 -13.60
C GLU A 225 -20.29 3.15 -13.17
N VAL A 226 -20.50 1.94 -13.71
CA VAL A 226 -19.58 0.81 -13.53
C VAL A 226 -18.56 0.83 -14.68
N GLY A 227 -17.28 0.76 -14.34
CA GLY A 227 -16.19 0.67 -15.32
C GLY A 227 -15.75 1.99 -15.95
N ALA A 228 -16.35 3.13 -15.60
CA ALA A 228 -15.96 4.45 -16.11
C ALA A 228 -15.99 5.53 -15.02
N ASP A 229 -15.22 6.60 -15.25
CA ASP A 229 -15.19 7.78 -14.40
C ASP A 229 -16.49 8.58 -14.58
N SER A 230 -17.13 8.94 -13.47
CA SER A 230 -18.40 9.70 -13.43
C SER A 230 -18.22 10.96 -12.58
N GLN A 231 -18.87 12.06 -12.98
CA GLN A 231 -18.68 13.37 -12.33
C GLN A 231 -19.97 14.13 -12.05
N ALA A 232 -20.05 14.80 -10.89
CA ALA A 232 -21.15 15.74 -10.66
C ALA A 232 -20.91 17.03 -11.45
N VAL A 233 -19.68 17.56 -11.39
CA VAL A 233 -19.24 18.71 -12.18
C VAL A 233 -17.87 18.42 -12.80
N SER A 234 -17.69 18.76 -14.08
CA SER A 234 -16.40 18.59 -14.75
C SER A 234 -16.11 19.69 -15.78
N GLY A 235 -14.85 19.87 -16.18
CA GLY A 235 -14.49 20.78 -17.27
C GLY A 235 -13.08 20.52 -17.82
N TRP A 236 -12.89 20.64 -19.12
CA TRP A 236 -11.61 20.37 -19.79
C TRP A 236 -11.31 21.33 -20.95
N ASN A 237 -12.33 21.76 -21.71
CA ASN A 237 -12.18 22.61 -22.90
C ASN A 237 -12.78 24.01 -22.72
N GLY A 238 -12.67 24.60 -21.52
CA GLY A 238 -13.16 25.95 -21.21
C GLY A 238 -12.07 26.83 -20.58
N PRO A 239 -11.90 28.10 -21.02
CA PRO A 239 -10.89 29.01 -20.45
C PRO A 239 -11.22 29.52 -19.04
N GLY A 240 -12.50 29.52 -18.66
CA GLY A 240 -12.99 30.22 -17.48
C GLY A 240 -13.20 31.73 -17.69
N PRO A 241 -13.52 32.50 -16.62
CA PRO A 241 -13.60 32.08 -15.22
C PRO A 241 -14.78 31.14 -14.95
N ILE A 242 -14.69 30.37 -13.86
CA ILE A 242 -15.71 29.39 -13.44
C ILE A 242 -15.97 29.53 -11.94
N LYS A 243 -17.24 29.47 -11.53
CA LYS A 243 -17.66 29.50 -10.12
C LYS A 243 -18.53 28.30 -9.76
N ILE A 244 -18.14 27.55 -8.75
CA ILE A 244 -18.90 26.43 -8.17
C ILE A 244 -19.11 26.78 -6.69
N ALA A 245 -20.30 27.25 -6.33
CA ALA A 245 -20.54 27.80 -4.99
C ALA A 245 -21.83 27.32 -4.31
N ASN A 246 -21.75 26.97 -3.02
CA ASN A 246 -22.93 26.59 -2.22
C ASN A 246 -23.74 25.43 -2.82
N ASN A 247 -23.06 24.38 -3.30
CA ASN A 247 -23.74 23.20 -3.85
C ASN A 247 -23.62 21.97 -2.94
N TYR A 248 -24.57 21.05 -3.03
CA TYR A 248 -24.36 19.65 -2.68
C TYR A 248 -24.00 18.88 -3.95
N LEU A 249 -22.88 18.15 -3.93
CA LEU A 249 -22.35 17.42 -5.08
C LEU A 249 -22.04 15.98 -4.68
N GLU A 250 -22.60 14.99 -5.37
CA GLU A 250 -22.22 13.57 -5.25
C GLU A 250 -21.98 12.90 -6.60
N ALA A 251 -20.86 12.17 -6.71
CA ALA A 251 -20.57 11.30 -7.85
C ALA A 251 -19.66 10.14 -7.43
N ALA A 252 -19.79 8.98 -8.10
CA ALA A 252 -18.99 7.80 -7.79
C ALA A 252 -17.52 8.01 -8.17
N GLY A 253 -17.23 8.51 -9.38
CA GLY A 253 -15.90 8.92 -9.79
C GLY A 253 -15.40 10.14 -9.01
N GLU A 254 -15.50 11.33 -9.60
CA GLU A 254 -15.06 12.60 -9.02
C GLU A 254 -16.24 13.56 -8.81
N ASN A 255 -16.41 14.13 -7.61
CA ASN A 255 -17.48 15.11 -7.43
C ASN A 255 -17.20 16.37 -8.26
N ILE A 256 -15.94 16.81 -8.30
CA ILE A 256 -15.46 17.87 -9.20
C ILE A 256 -14.16 17.41 -9.88
N MET A 257 -14.07 17.56 -11.20
CA MET A 257 -12.83 17.31 -11.96
C MET A 257 -12.55 18.37 -13.01
N PHE A 258 -11.31 18.88 -13.06
CA PHE A 258 -10.80 19.64 -14.21
C PHE A 258 -9.73 18.87 -14.98
N GLY A 259 -9.98 18.63 -16.27
CA GLY A 259 -9.25 17.73 -17.16
C GLY A 259 -10.03 16.45 -17.45
N GLY A 260 -9.34 15.33 -17.68
CA GLY A 260 -9.97 14.05 -18.06
C GLY A 260 -10.23 13.88 -19.56
N ALA A 261 -9.90 14.91 -20.35
CA ALA A 261 -9.67 14.89 -21.79
C ALA A 261 -8.74 16.06 -22.12
N ASP A 262 -8.01 16.00 -23.23
CA ASP A 262 -7.22 17.14 -23.69
C ASP A 262 -8.13 18.25 -24.27
N PRO A 263 -7.86 19.54 -23.95
CA PRO A 263 -8.57 20.64 -24.59
C PRO A 263 -8.33 20.66 -26.10
N LYS A 264 -9.38 20.95 -26.87
CA LYS A 264 -9.30 21.15 -28.33
C LYS A 264 -8.78 22.54 -28.69
N ILE A 265 -8.84 23.49 -27.75
CA ILE A 265 -8.29 24.83 -27.88
C ILE A 265 -6.79 24.77 -27.56
N ALA A 266 -5.95 25.17 -28.51
CA ALA A 266 -4.50 25.20 -28.34
C ALA A 266 -4.07 26.09 -27.17
N ASP A 267 -3.06 25.64 -26.42
CA ASP A 267 -2.49 26.34 -25.24
C ASP A 267 -3.49 26.62 -24.11
N LEU A 268 -4.66 25.99 -24.12
CA LEU A 268 -5.68 26.17 -23.10
C LEU A 268 -5.34 25.43 -21.81
N VAL A 269 -5.33 26.18 -20.71
CA VAL A 269 -5.40 25.66 -19.33
C VAL A 269 -6.64 26.27 -18.67
N PRO A 270 -7.66 25.49 -18.28
CA PRO A 270 -8.81 26.00 -17.54
C PRO A 270 -8.36 26.85 -16.36
N SER A 271 -8.81 28.10 -16.30
CA SER A 271 -8.26 29.08 -15.36
C SER A 271 -9.33 29.85 -14.59
N ASP A 272 -8.90 30.47 -13.48
CA ASP A 272 -9.73 31.38 -12.68
C ASP A 272 -10.99 30.66 -12.15
N ILE A 273 -10.73 29.59 -11.40
CA ILE A 273 -11.75 28.65 -10.91
C ILE A 273 -11.96 28.87 -9.42
N GLU A 274 -13.20 29.17 -9.02
CA GLU A 274 -13.63 29.25 -7.63
C GLU A 274 -14.48 28.05 -7.25
N VAL A 275 -14.06 27.30 -6.23
CA VAL A 275 -14.81 26.19 -5.62
C VAL A 275 -15.01 26.51 -4.15
N VAL A 276 -16.14 27.14 -3.83
CA VAL A 276 -16.35 27.78 -2.53
C VAL A 276 -17.61 27.31 -1.83
N HIS A 277 -17.52 27.01 -0.54
CA HIS A 277 -18.71 26.71 0.27
C HIS A 277 -19.55 25.54 -0.24
N ASN A 278 -18.95 24.47 -0.78
CA ASN A 278 -19.70 23.29 -1.26
C ASN A 278 -19.64 22.13 -0.27
N HIS A 279 -20.62 21.23 -0.35
CA HIS A 279 -20.61 19.91 0.27
C HIS A 279 -20.39 18.84 -0.81
N LEU A 280 -19.21 18.23 -0.82
CA LEU A 280 -18.85 17.11 -1.68
C LEU A 280 -18.95 15.82 -0.86
N SER A 281 -19.86 14.93 -1.24
CA SER A 281 -20.13 13.69 -0.50
C SER A 281 -20.16 12.46 -1.40
N LYS A 282 -19.83 11.29 -0.87
CA LYS A 282 -20.16 10.00 -1.49
C LYS A 282 -21.17 9.24 -0.62
N PRO A 283 -22.35 8.89 -1.14
CA PRO A 283 -23.34 8.10 -0.41
C PRO A 283 -22.79 6.76 0.09
N LEU A 284 -22.95 6.48 1.38
CA LEU A 284 -22.55 5.19 1.96
C LEU A 284 -23.29 3.99 1.37
N ARG A 285 -24.48 4.21 0.79
CA ARG A 285 -25.19 3.18 0.00
C ARG A 285 -24.40 2.68 -1.21
N TRP A 286 -23.36 3.40 -1.66
CA TRP A 286 -22.45 2.95 -2.73
C TRP A 286 -21.26 2.14 -2.21
N ARG A 287 -21.09 2.07 -0.88
CA ARG A 287 -19.96 1.42 -0.25
C ARG A 287 -20.27 -0.02 0.10
N LYS A 288 -19.59 -0.95 -0.55
CA LYS A 288 -19.68 -2.38 -0.20
C LYS A 288 -19.29 -2.60 1.27
N GLY A 289 -20.16 -3.30 1.99
CA GLY A 289 -19.98 -3.60 3.41
C GLY A 289 -20.60 -2.57 4.36
N ASP A 290 -21.13 -1.45 3.85
CA ASP A 290 -22.00 -0.58 4.62
C ASP A 290 -23.42 -1.20 4.75
N PRO A 291 -24.12 -1.06 5.89
CA PRO A 291 -25.48 -1.58 6.05
C PRO A 291 -26.50 -1.03 5.03
N SER A 292 -26.24 0.17 4.49
CA SER A 292 -27.09 0.81 3.48
C SER A 292 -26.72 0.42 2.04
N PHE A 293 -25.75 -0.48 1.83
CA PHE A 293 -25.24 -0.82 0.51
C PHE A 293 -26.35 -1.28 -0.45
N GLU A 294 -26.48 -0.59 -1.58
CA GLU A 294 -27.57 -0.78 -2.55
C GLU A 294 -27.36 -1.98 -3.50
N GLY A 295 -26.27 -2.74 -3.32
CA GLY A 295 -25.99 -3.96 -4.07
C GLY A 295 -25.22 -3.76 -5.37
N VAL A 296 -24.82 -2.53 -5.71
CA VAL A 296 -24.05 -2.21 -6.92
C VAL A 296 -22.71 -1.57 -6.56
N GLU A 297 -21.62 -2.13 -7.07
CA GLU A 297 -20.26 -1.61 -6.90
C GLU A 297 -19.91 -0.63 -8.02
N TRP A 298 -20.26 0.65 -7.84
CA TRP A 298 -19.92 1.73 -8.76
C TRP A 298 -18.41 1.98 -8.83
N SER A 299 -17.88 2.54 -9.93
CA SER A 299 -16.46 2.92 -10.03
C SER A 299 -16.13 4.10 -9.11
N VAL A 300 -15.83 3.81 -7.83
CA VAL A 300 -15.55 4.84 -6.82
C VAL A 300 -14.11 5.35 -6.92
N LYS A 301 -13.95 6.67 -7.05
CA LYS A 301 -12.68 7.39 -7.08
C LYS A 301 -12.65 8.54 -6.06
N ASN A 302 -12.03 9.67 -6.36
CA ASN A 302 -11.74 10.78 -5.45
C ASN A 302 -12.89 11.80 -5.31
N LEU A 303 -12.83 12.73 -4.36
CA LEU A 303 -13.85 13.79 -4.21
C LEU A 303 -13.53 14.98 -5.13
N PHE A 304 -12.26 15.34 -5.24
CA PHE A 304 -11.80 16.49 -6.01
C PHE A 304 -10.58 16.13 -6.86
N GLU A 305 -10.55 16.55 -8.13
CA GLU A 305 -9.42 16.33 -9.02
C GLU A 305 -9.07 17.54 -9.87
N LEU A 306 -7.77 17.84 -9.95
CA LEU A 306 -7.19 18.65 -11.01
C LEU A 306 -6.20 17.80 -11.79
N LYS A 307 -6.32 17.84 -13.11
CA LYS A 307 -5.39 17.28 -14.09
C LYS A 307 -4.78 18.34 -14.98
N ASN A 308 -5.55 19.39 -15.29
CA ASN A 308 -5.10 20.58 -16.01
C ASN A 308 -5.89 21.80 -15.52
N ALA A 309 -5.26 22.70 -14.76
CA ALA A 309 -5.92 23.90 -14.23
C ALA A 309 -4.92 24.96 -13.73
N ARG A 310 -5.33 26.23 -13.73
CA ARG A 310 -4.50 27.35 -13.26
C ARG A 310 -5.31 28.37 -12.46
N ARG A 311 -4.73 28.96 -11.41
CA ARG A 311 -5.40 29.98 -10.55
C ARG A 311 -6.71 29.45 -10.00
N VAL A 312 -6.61 28.45 -9.12
CA VAL A 312 -7.76 27.75 -8.53
C VAL A 312 -7.85 28.09 -7.04
N LEU A 313 -9.03 28.55 -6.60
CA LEU A 313 -9.37 28.74 -5.20
C LEU A 313 -10.37 27.68 -4.74
N VAL A 314 -9.97 26.82 -3.82
CA VAL A 314 -10.83 25.82 -3.17
C VAL A 314 -10.98 26.20 -1.70
N ASN A 315 -12.07 26.86 -1.35
CA ASN A 315 -12.21 27.50 -0.04
C ASN A 315 -13.52 27.18 0.69
N GLY A 316 -13.41 26.74 1.95
CA GLY A 316 -14.59 26.61 2.82
C GLY A 316 -15.52 25.45 2.45
N ASN A 317 -14.99 24.33 1.95
CA ASN A 317 -15.80 23.18 1.53
C ASN A 317 -15.79 22.08 2.58
N LEU A 318 -16.91 21.33 2.66
CA LEU A 318 -17.01 20.06 3.36
C LEU A 318 -16.82 18.93 2.35
N LEU A 319 -15.78 18.12 2.52
CA LEU A 319 -15.47 16.95 1.69
C LEU A 319 -15.55 15.70 2.56
N GLU A 320 -16.53 14.83 2.32
CA GLU A 320 -16.73 13.65 3.15
C GLU A 320 -17.03 12.35 2.40
N TYR A 321 -16.58 11.26 3.03
CA TYR A 321 -16.72 9.87 2.55
C TYR A 321 -15.91 9.57 1.30
N ASN A 322 -14.81 8.83 1.48
CA ASN A 322 -14.00 8.31 0.38
C ASN A 322 -13.36 6.98 0.77
N TRP A 323 -13.34 6.00 -0.13
CA TRP A 323 -12.74 4.69 0.11
C TRP A 323 -12.04 4.15 -1.15
N PRO A 324 -11.04 3.25 -1.01
CA PRO A 324 -10.36 2.65 -2.14
C PRO A 324 -11.29 1.68 -2.86
N GLN A 325 -11.36 1.81 -4.19
CA GLN A 325 -12.08 0.87 -5.04
C GLN A 325 -11.54 0.86 -6.47
N ALA A 326 -11.92 1.81 -7.32
CA ALA A 326 -11.37 1.94 -8.68
C ALA A 326 -10.02 2.69 -8.70
N GLN A 327 -9.63 3.25 -7.55
CA GLN A 327 -8.35 3.91 -7.33
C GLN A 327 -7.87 3.68 -5.89
N ASN A 328 -6.65 4.12 -5.59
CA ASN A 328 -5.98 3.93 -4.29
C ASN A 328 -6.61 4.70 -3.11
N GLY A 329 -7.71 5.45 -3.32
CA GLY A 329 -8.51 6.05 -2.25
C GLY A 329 -7.98 7.38 -1.69
N PHE A 330 -7.25 8.18 -2.46
CA PHE A 330 -7.01 9.57 -2.06
C PHE A 330 -8.27 10.39 -2.30
N ALA A 331 -8.64 11.25 -1.35
CA ALA A 331 -9.81 12.11 -1.50
C ALA A 331 -9.57 13.29 -2.45
N ILE A 332 -8.33 13.78 -2.55
CA ILE A 332 -7.96 14.92 -3.41
C ILE A 332 -6.76 14.55 -4.28
N LEU A 333 -6.86 14.84 -5.58
CA LEU A 333 -5.79 14.66 -6.54
C LEU A 333 -5.44 15.98 -7.22
N PHE A 334 -4.16 16.36 -7.15
CA PHE A 334 -3.54 17.39 -7.97
C PHE A 334 -2.48 16.73 -8.83
N THR A 335 -2.91 16.01 -9.86
CA THR A 335 -2.03 15.17 -10.65
C THR A 335 -2.04 15.61 -12.10
N VAL A 336 -0.99 16.31 -12.54
CA VAL A 336 -0.91 16.83 -13.92
C VAL A 336 -1.09 15.68 -14.91
N ARG A 337 -2.01 15.82 -15.85
CA ARG A 337 -2.21 14.87 -16.95
C ARG A 337 -2.43 15.60 -18.27
N ASN A 338 -1.57 15.28 -19.24
CA ASN A 338 -1.80 15.44 -20.66
C ASN A 338 -2.50 14.14 -21.10
N GLN A 339 -3.82 14.13 -21.02
CA GLN A 339 -4.66 12.94 -20.93
C GLN A 339 -4.52 12.04 -22.17
N ASP A 340 -4.52 12.66 -23.36
CA ASP A 340 -4.49 11.97 -24.66
C ASP A 340 -3.16 12.22 -25.42
N GLY A 341 -2.25 13.01 -24.83
CA GLY A 341 -0.93 13.32 -25.38
C GLY A 341 -0.91 14.55 -26.30
N ALA A 342 -2.05 15.21 -26.52
CA ALA A 342 -2.22 16.34 -27.43
C ALA A 342 -2.07 17.72 -26.75
N ALA A 343 -2.02 17.79 -25.42
CA ALA A 343 -1.91 19.04 -24.67
C ALA A 343 -0.63 19.10 -23.80
N PRO A 344 0.57 19.21 -24.40
CA PRO A 344 1.84 19.25 -23.67
C PRO A 344 2.00 20.48 -22.77
N TRP A 345 1.17 21.50 -22.96
CA TRP A 345 1.09 22.67 -22.07
C TRP A 345 0.33 22.42 -20.76
N SER A 346 -0.28 21.22 -20.59
CA SER A 346 -1.06 20.89 -19.40
C SER A 346 -0.26 21.09 -18.12
N THR A 347 -0.88 21.72 -17.11
CA THR A 347 -0.24 22.05 -15.83
C THR A 347 -1.27 22.11 -14.71
N ILE A 348 -0.78 22.04 -13.46
CA ILE A 348 -1.55 22.43 -12.28
C ILE A 348 -0.73 23.49 -11.57
N GLU A 349 -1.16 24.74 -11.68
CA GLU A 349 -0.41 25.82 -11.07
C GLU A 349 -1.30 26.88 -10.42
N ASP A 350 -0.74 27.56 -9.42
CA ASP A 350 -1.46 28.61 -8.68
C ASP A 350 -2.74 28.07 -8.01
N VAL A 351 -2.60 27.05 -7.16
CA VAL A 351 -3.73 26.46 -6.43
C VAL A 351 -3.71 26.88 -4.96
N THR A 352 -4.80 27.44 -4.48
CA THR A 352 -5.04 27.69 -3.05
C THR A 352 -6.16 26.79 -2.55
N PHE A 353 -5.83 25.85 -1.66
CA PHE A 353 -6.76 24.92 -1.03
C PHE A 353 -6.84 25.24 0.46
N SER A 354 -7.89 25.93 0.89
CA SER A 354 -7.96 26.48 2.25
C SER A 354 -9.30 26.42 2.96
N ASN A 355 -9.26 26.44 4.29
CA ASN A 355 -10.46 26.51 5.13
C ASN A 355 -11.43 25.33 4.92
N ASN A 356 -10.94 24.17 4.47
CA ASN A 356 -11.80 23.01 4.19
C ASN A 356 -11.82 22.03 5.36
N LEU A 357 -12.94 21.32 5.51
CA LEU A 357 -13.06 20.15 6.37
C LEU A 357 -13.13 18.89 5.51
N ILE A 358 -12.15 18.01 5.67
CA ILE A 358 -12.04 16.74 4.96
C ILE A 358 -12.21 15.63 5.99
N ARG A 359 -13.20 14.75 5.83
CA ARG A 359 -13.41 13.67 6.80
C ARG A 359 -13.91 12.36 6.25
N HIS A 360 -13.68 11.29 7.01
CA HIS A 360 -14.13 9.94 6.64
C HIS A 360 -13.55 9.49 5.30
N VAL A 361 -12.26 9.71 5.10
CA VAL A 361 -11.57 9.47 3.83
C VAL A 361 -10.44 8.47 3.97
N ALA A 362 -10.19 7.71 2.91
CA ALA A 362 -9.16 6.68 2.91
C ALA A 362 -7.73 7.22 2.95
N ALA A 363 -7.47 8.32 2.25
CA ALA A 363 -6.21 9.07 2.23
C ALA A 363 -6.49 10.54 1.89
N GLY A 364 -5.55 11.43 2.20
CA GLY A 364 -5.67 12.87 2.02
C GLY A 364 -5.44 13.34 0.58
N ILE A 365 -4.30 13.99 0.33
CA ILE A 365 -3.96 14.64 -0.95
C ILE A 365 -2.81 13.92 -1.65
N ASN A 366 -2.98 13.61 -2.93
CA ASN A 366 -1.92 13.16 -3.82
C ASN A 366 -1.57 14.25 -4.85
N MET A 367 -0.27 14.51 -5.04
CA MET A 367 0.26 15.51 -5.96
C MET A 367 1.28 14.87 -6.91
N LEU A 368 1.15 15.13 -8.21
CA LEU A 368 2.10 14.68 -9.24
C LEU A 368 2.67 15.90 -9.97
N GLY A 369 4.00 15.98 -10.02
CA GLY A 369 4.73 17.13 -10.57
C GLY A 369 4.68 17.20 -12.09
N LYS A 370 4.93 16.09 -12.77
CA LYS A 370 4.82 15.97 -14.23
C LYS A 370 4.08 14.69 -14.58
N ASP A 371 3.36 14.71 -15.68
CA ASP A 371 2.71 13.52 -16.18
C ASP A 371 3.76 12.44 -16.53
N ASP A 372 3.56 11.24 -15.97
CA ASP A 372 4.42 10.08 -16.11
C ASP A 372 4.14 9.27 -17.40
N ASN A 373 3.06 9.60 -18.14
CA ASN A 373 2.68 8.93 -19.39
C ASN A 373 2.96 9.78 -20.64
N ASN A 374 2.68 11.09 -20.56
CA ASN A 374 2.81 12.03 -21.68
C ASN A 374 3.57 13.29 -21.23
N PRO A 375 4.28 14.01 -22.12
CA PRO A 375 4.93 15.27 -21.74
C PRO A 375 3.91 16.30 -21.25
N SER A 376 4.23 16.99 -20.15
CA SER A 376 3.45 18.08 -19.57
C SER A 376 4.35 19.18 -19.01
N GLN A 377 3.77 20.32 -18.64
CA GLN A 377 4.44 21.27 -17.76
C GLN A 377 4.46 20.75 -16.31
N GLN A 378 5.27 21.40 -15.47
CA GLN A 378 5.45 21.04 -14.06
C GLN A 378 4.38 21.70 -13.18
N ALA A 379 3.78 20.94 -12.28
CA ALA A 379 2.93 21.49 -11.23
C ALA A 379 3.72 22.43 -10.31
N ASN A 380 3.20 23.63 -10.08
CA ASN A 380 3.93 24.69 -9.38
C ASN A 380 3.02 25.62 -8.56
N ARG A 381 3.49 26.08 -7.41
CA ARG A 381 2.79 27.05 -6.54
C ARG A 381 1.44 26.52 -6.05
N LEU A 382 1.49 25.52 -5.16
CA LEU A 382 0.31 24.95 -4.50
C LEU A 382 0.35 25.29 -3.01
N ALA A 383 -0.71 25.91 -2.48
CA ALA A 383 -0.86 26.20 -1.07
C ALA A 383 -2.02 25.41 -0.47
N ILE A 384 -1.71 24.53 0.49
CA ILE A 384 -2.67 23.78 1.28
C ILE A 384 -2.66 24.39 2.68
N ARG A 385 -3.66 25.22 2.99
CA ARG A 385 -3.62 26.08 4.19
C ARG A 385 -4.88 26.01 5.03
N ASN A 386 -4.74 25.95 6.35
CA ASN A 386 -5.88 26.06 7.24
C ASN A 386 -6.98 25.03 6.98
N ASN A 387 -6.63 23.75 6.81
CA ASN A 387 -7.60 22.66 6.62
C ASN A 387 -7.60 21.70 7.81
N VAL A 388 -8.76 21.09 8.05
CA VAL A 388 -8.91 19.99 9.02
C VAL A 388 -9.12 18.68 8.28
N PHE A 389 -8.29 17.68 8.58
CA PHE A 389 -8.40 16.31 8.12
C PHE A 389 -8.79 15.40 9.30
N LEU A 390 -10.01 14.88 9.30
CA LEU A 390 -10.56 14.09 10.39
C LEU A 390 -10.87 12.66 9.95
N ASP A 391 -10.55 11.65 10.77
CA ASP A 391 -10.86 10.24 10.46
C ASP A 391 -10.31 9.83 9.08
N VAL A 392 -9.00 10.08 8.87
CA VAL A 392 -8.29 9.75 7.63
C VAL A 392 -7.59 8.40 7.77
N GLY A 393 -8.07 7.40 7.04
CA GLY A 393 -7.57 6.02 7.09
C GLY A 393 -8.44 5.09 7.93
N GLY A 394 -7.81 4.16 8.67
CA GLY A 394 -8.49 3.18 9.50
C GLY A 394 -9.55 2.37 8.73
N LYS A 395 -10.83 2.52 9.11
CA LYS A 395 -11.93 1.84 8.43
C LYS A 395 -12.12 2.32 6.99
N TRP A 396 -11.62 3.50 6.63
CA TRP A 396 -11.75 4.07 5.29
C TRP A 396 -10.63 3.61 4.36
N GLY A 397 -9.38 3.54 4.82
CA GLY A 397 -8.23 3.18 3.97
C GLY A 397 -6.88 3.28 4.67
N ASN A 398 -5.82 3.55 3.90
CA ASN A 398 -4.44 3.50 4.41
C ASN A 398 -4.03 4.69 5.31
N GLY A 399 -4.77 5.80 5.28
CA GLY A 399 -4.54 6.97 6.11
C GLY A 399 -3.33 7.82 5.72
N ARG A 400 -2.77 7.67 4.52
CA ARG A 400 -1.70 8.55 4.02
C ARG A 400 -2.26 9.96 3.83
N LEU A 401 -1.67 10.94 4.50
CA LEU A 401 -2.16 12.32 4.50
C LEU A 401 -1.71 13.08 3.26
N PHE A 402 -0.40 13.15 3.00
CA PHE A 402 0.15 13.83 1.82
C PHE A 402 1.06 12.91 1.01
N GLN A 403 0.99 13.04 -0.31
CA GLN A 403 1.89 12.37 -1.25
C GLN A 403 2.33 13.35 -2.34
N MET A 404 3.62 13.35 -2.66
CA MET A 404 4.22 14.10 -3.76
C MET A 404 5.07 13.17 -4.60
N LEU A 405 4.85 13.20 -5.92
CA LEU A 405 5.54 12.36 -6.91
C LEU A 405 6.10 13.21 -8.06
N ASP A 406 7.21 12.76 -8.64
CA ASP A 406 7.83 13.29 -9.87
C ASP A 406 7.99 14.82 -9.91
N GLY A 407 8.54 15.39 -8.82
CA GLY A 407 9.09 16.74 -8.84
C GLY A 407 8.08 17.89 -8.85
N VAL A 408 7.01 17.87 -8.05
CA VAL A 408 6.18 19.07 -7.79
C VAL A 408 7.04 20.23 -7.25
N ALA A 409 6.78 21.47 -7.69
CA ALA A 409 7.49 22.67 -7.26
C ALA A 409 6.65 23.61 -6.40
N SER A 410 7.30 24.31 -5.47
CA SER A 410 6.75 25.40 -4.66
C SER A 410 5.44 25.04 -3.93
N VAL A 411 5.47 23.97 -3.14
CA VAL A 411 4.31 23.54 -2.34
C VAL A 411 4.44 24.06 -0.91
N THR A 412 3.41 24.75 -0.42
CA THR A 412 3.29 25.19 0.97
C THR A 412 2.14 24.45 1.66
N ILE A 413 2.45 23.73 2.74
CA ILE A 413 1.50 23.08 3.64
C ILE A 413 1.61 23.77 5.01
N ASP A 414 0.63 24.60 5.33
CA ASP A 414 0.72 25.53 6.47
C ASP A 414 -0.59 25.61 7.28
N HIS A 415 -0.50 25.59 8.61
CA HIS A 415 -1.66 25.65 9.50
C HIS A 415 -2.72 24.55 9.24
N ASN A 416 -2.33 23.33 8.88
CA ASN A 416 -3.28 22.22 8.78
C ASN A 416 -3.31 21.40 10.05
N THR A 417 -4.48 20.86 10.38
CA THR A 417 -4.67 19.90 11.47
C THR A 417 -5.11 18.57 10.88
N ALA A 418 -4.45 17.47 11.23
CA ALA A 418 -4.79 16.15 10.73
C ALA A 418 -4.79 15.06 11.81
N PHE A 419 -5.82 14.21 11.74
CA PHE A 419 -6.03 13.00 12.54
C PHE A 419 -6.04 11.79 11.61
N GLN A 420 -4.87 11.48 11.05
CA GLN A 420 -4.67 10.36 10.14
C GLN A 420 -4.10 9.13 10.84
N THR A 421 -4.34 7.94 10.28
CA THR A 421 -3.75 6.67 10.76
C THR A 421 -2.50 6.23 10.00
N GLY A 422 -2.24 6.80 8.82
CA GLY A 422 -1.10 6.45 7.98
C GLY A 422 -0.02 7.53 7.97
N SER A 423 0.73 7.63 6.87
CA SER A 423 1.89 8.53 6.82
C SER A 423 1.58 10.00 6.70
N ILE A 424 2.37 10.86 7.35
CA ILE A 424 2.24 12.33 7.27
C ILE A 424 2.52 12.79 5.84
N LEU A 425 3.67 12.39 5.29
CA LEU A 425 4.12 12.80 3.96
C LEU A 425 4.88 11.65 3.31
N PHE A 426 4.54 11.39 2.05
CA PHE A 426 5.32 10.52 1.18
C PHE A 426 5.94 11.35 0.05
N GLY A 427 7.26 11.25 -0.11
CA GLY A 427 7.98 11.77 -1.29
C GLY A 427 8.62 10.62 -2.05
N GLY A 428 8.37 10.52 -3.35
CA GLY A 428 8.85 9.38 -4.12
C GLY A 428 8.90 9.63 -5.61
N ASP A 429 9.48 8.64 -6.29
CA ASP A 429 9.66 8.58 -7.74
C ASP A 429 10.59 9.67 -8.32
N HIS A 430 10.92 9.55 -9.59
CA HIS A 430 12.18 9.92 -10.27
C HIS A 430 12.84 11.25 -9.87
N ALA A 431 12.08 12.32 -9.64
CA ALA A 431 12.59 13.68 -9.46
C ALA A 431 12.27 14.26 -8.06
N PRO A 432 13.24 14.96 -7.41
CA PRO A 432 13.01 15.64 -6.15
C PRO A 432 12.09 16.86 -6.30
N HIS A 433 11.42 17.23 -5.21
CA HIS A 433 10.52 18.36 -5.09
C HIS A 433 11.28 19.61 -4.64
N THR A 434 11.01 20.77 -5.25
CA THR A 434 11.71 22.02 -4.95
C THR A 434 10.80 23.05 -4.28
N GLY A 435 11.35 23.93 -3.46
CA GLY A 435 10.57 25.00 -2.79
C GLY A 435 9.51 24.49 -1.82
N PHE A 436 9.75 23.35 -1.16
CA PHE A 436 8.77 22.74 -0.25
C PHE A 436 8.77 23.39 1.14
N VAL A 437 7.59 23.76 1.61
CA VAL A 437 7.36 24.33 2.94
C VAL A 437 6.30 23.50 3.65
N PHE A 438 6.64 22.98 4.83
CA PHE A 438 5.73 22.26 5.73
C PHE A 438 5.86 22.85 7.13
N GLN A 439 4.96 23.76 7.51
CA GLN A 439 5.10 24.48 8.76
C GLN A 439 3.79 24.70 9.52
N ASN A 440 3.90 24.96 10.82
CA ASN A 440 2.76 25.29 11.68
C ASN A 440 1.62 24.26 11.63
N ASN A 441 1.87 22.99 11.31
CA ASN A 441 0.83 21.97 11.23
C ASN A 441 0.71 21.17 12.53
N VAL A 442 -0.46 20.60 12.79
CA VAL A 442 -0.69 19.57 13.82
C VAL A 442 -0.98 18.24 13.13
N VAL A 443 -0.15 17.23 13.36
CA VAL A 443 -0.26 15.92 12.69
C VAL A 443 0.09 14.76 13.63
N MET A 444 -0.39 13.56 13.28
CA MET A 444 -0.12 12.33 14.05
C MET A 444 1.05 11.52 13.48
N LEU A 445 1.92 11.00 14.36
CA LEU A 445 2.86 9.92 14.02
C LEU A 445 2.28 8.58 14.48
N THR A 446 1.68 7.82 13.57
CA THR A 446 1.00 6.54 13.88
C THR A 446 1.69 5.31 13.28
N GLU A 447 2.12 5.37 12.02
CA GLU A 447 2.79 4.25 11.32
C GLU A 447 4.18 4.65 10.80
N ASN A 448 4.24 5.54 9.80
CA ASN A 448 5.46 6.14 9.25
C ASN A 448 5.26 7.66 9.19
N GLY A 449 6.16 8.52 9.64
CA GLY A 449 5.90 9.96 9.57
C GLY A 449 6.16 10.54 8.18
N VAL A 450 7.34 11.12 7.96
CA VAL A 450 7.80 11.53 6.62
C VAL A 450 8.60 10.39 6.00
N SER A 451 8.16 9.84 4.87
CA SER A 451 8.74 8.62 4.27
C SER A 451 8.89 8.74 2.75
N GLY A 452 9.72 7.90 2.14
CA GLY A 452 9.94 7.96 0.70
C GLY A 452 10.55 6.70 0.10
N SER A 453 10.45 6.57 -1.22
CA SER A 453 10.96 5.41 -1.97
C SER A 453 12.46 5.20 -1.71
N SER A 454 12.83 4.05 -1.14
CA SER A 454 14.23 3.73 -0.82
C SER A 454 14.95 4.76 0.08
N ALA A 455 14.21 5.46 0.96
CA ALA A 455 14.76 6.41 1.93
C ALA A 455 14.32 6.06 3.36
N GLY A 456 15.16 6.39 4.34
CA GLY A 456 14.79 6.32 5.76
C GLY A 456 13.73 7.36 6.12
N GLU A 457 12.99 7.12 7.21
CA GLU A 457 11.99 8.06 7.72
C GLU A 457 12.63 9.40 8.17
N GLY A 458 11.89 10.49 8.05
CA GLY A 458 12.25 11.80 8.58
C GLY A 458 13.32 12.49 7.75
N MET A 459 14.44 12.87 8.39
CA MET A 459 15.53 13.63 7.77
C MET A 459 16.09 12.99 6.49
N ASP A 460 16.15 11.66 6.41
CA ASP A 460 16.69 10.97 5.24
C ASP A 460 15.79 11.16 4.00
N THR A 461 14.48 11.02 4.18
CA THR A 461 13.49 11.34 3.14
C THR A 461 13.51 12.82 2.80
N LEU A 462 13.51 13.71 3.80
CA LEU A 462 13.54 15.16 3.57
C LEU A 462 14.75 15.56 2.72
N LYS A 463 15.95 15.09 3.06
CA LYS A 463 17.17 15.39 2.29
C LYS A 463 17.12 14.87 0.85
N ARG A 464 16.51 13.70 0.63
CA ARG A 464 16.50 13.04 -0.68
C ARG A 464 15.46 13.63 -1.62
N TYR A 465 14.23 13.79 -1.14
CA TYR A 465 13.07 14.13 -1.97
C TYR A 465 12.60 15.57 -1.81
N PHE A 466 13.00 16.24 -0.73
CA PHE A 466 12.62 17.63 -0.44
C PHE A 466 13.86 18.46 -0.09
N PRO A 467 14.86 18.53 -0.98
CA PRO A 467 16.06 19.31 -0.72
C PRO A 467 15.70 20.75 -0.35
N GLU A 468 16.36 21.26 0.69
CA GLU A 468 16.16 22.63 1.20
C GLU A 468 14.75 22.92 1.74
N ALA A 469 13.98 21.87 2.08
CA ALA A 469 12.65 22.05 2.64
C ALA A 469 12.65 22.87 3.94
N VAL A 470 11.70 23.79 4.04
CA VAL A 470 11.37 24.49 5.28
C VAL A 470 10.40 23.61 6.06
N PHE A 471 10.87 22.95 7.10
CA PHE A 471 10.05 22.03 7.90
C PHE A 471 10.15 22.42 9.38
N GLN A 472 9.23 23.26 9.85
CA GLN A 472 9.35 23.94 11.15
C GLN A 472 8.01 24.24 11.82
N ARG A 473 8.02 24.43 13.14
CA ARG A 473 6.89 24.75 14.02
C ARG A 473 5.69 23.81 13.88
N ASN A 474 5.92 22.57 13.44
CA ASN A 474 4.89 21.55 13.43
C ASN A 474 4.80 20.88 14.80
N VAL A 475 3.58 20.59 15.23
CA VAL A 475 3.29 19.72 16.37
C VAL A 475 3.06 18.31 15.82
N ILE A 476 4.04 17.43 16.03
CA ILE A 476 4.00 16.03 15.58
C ILE A 476 3.74 15.15 16.80
N VAL A 477 2.48 14.81 17.01
CA VAL A 477 2.03 14.02 18.16
C VAL A 477 2.53 12.58 18.02
N GLY A 478 3.16 12.06 19.08
CA GLY A 478 3.87 10.77 19.06
C GLY A 478 5.24 10.81 18.38
N GLY A 479 5.68 11.99 17.91
CA GLY A 479 6.91 12.17 17.16
C GLY A 479 8.19 11.90 17.98
N VAL A 480 9.28 11.54 17.28
CA VAL A 480 10.58 11.28 17.90
C VAL A 480 11.55 12.42 17.59
N ALA A 481 11.96 13.16 18.62
CA ALA A 481 12.96 14.21 18.51
C ALA A 481 14.27 13.66 17.88
N GLY A 482 14.87 14.41 16.96
CA GLY A 482 16.08 14.00 16.24
C GLY A 482 15.83 13.24 14.92
N ARG A 483 14.62 12.72 14.67
CA ARG A 483 14.22 12.21 13.33
C ARG A 483 13.77 13.32 12.38
N TYR A 484 13.44 14.49 12.92
CA TYR A 484 12.92 15.65 12.21
C TYR A 484 13.77 16.89 12.54
N PRO A 485 13.67 17.99 11.75
CA PRO A 485 14.34 19.23 12.08
C PRO A 485 13.99 19.74 13.48
N LYS A 486 14.97 20.35 14.15
CA LYS A 486 14.88 20.69 15.59
C LYS A 486 13.79 21.69 15.92
N ASP A 487 13.46 22.59 15.00
CA ASP A 487 12.44 23.62 15.22
C ASP A 487 11.03 23.04 15.03
N ASN A 488 10.70 21.93 15.71
CA ASN A 488 9.37 21.30 15.72
C ASN A 488 9.07 20.79 17.13
N PHE A 489 7.80 20.50 17.41
CA PHE A 489 7.30 20.04 18.69
C PHE A 489 6.89 18.57 18.63
N PHE A 490 7.19 17.81 19.69
CA PHE A 490 7.00 16.35 19.73
C PHE A 490 6.30 15.90 21.03
N PRO A 491 5.05 16.31 21.28
CA PRO A 491 4.28 15.77 22.41
C PRO A 491 4.09 14.25 22.25
N SER A 492 4.20 13.49 23.35
CA SER A 492 4.05 12.02 23.32
C SER A 492 2.63 11.55 23.04
N SER A 493 1.62 12.36 23.36
CA SER A 493 0.21 12.04 23.16
C SER A 493 -0.62 13.27 22.83
N LEU A 494 -1.86 13.07 22.38
CA LEU A 494 -2.83 14.16 22.18
C LEU A 494 -3.04 14.94 23.49
N GLN A 495 -3.17 14.23 24.61
CA GLN A 495 -3.36 14.83 25.92
C GLN A 495 -2.18 15.74 26.30
N ASP A 496 -0.95 15.31 26.03
CA ASP A 496 0.25 16.12 26.29
C ASP A 496 0.27 17.39 25.42
N ALA A 497 -0.27 17.32 24.21
CA ALA A 497 -0.44 18.46 23.32
C ALA A 497 -1.60 19.40 23.75
N GLY A 498 -2.45 18.98 24.68
CA GLY A 498 -3.70 19.67 25.05
C GLY A 498 -4.88 19.33 24.15
N LEU A 499 -4.70 18.41 23.21
CA LEU A 499 -5.67 18.06 22.20
C LEU A 499 -6.59 16.94 22.70
N THR A 500 -7.87 17.03 22.36
CA THR A 500 -8.84 15.95 22.51
C THR A 500 -9.09 15.29 21.17
N ILE A 501 -9.49 14.01 21.19
CA ILE A 501 -9.96 13.34 19.97
C ILE A 501 -11.20 14.11 19.49
N PRO A 502 -11.19 14.67 18.27
CA PRO A 502 -12.30 15.44 17.77
C PRO A 502 -13.52 14.54 17.55
N ARG A 503 -14.70 15.07 17.83
CA ARG A 503 -15.98 14.46 17.43
C ARG A 503 -16.39 15.02 16.08
N ASP A 504 -17.25 14.31 15.35
CA ASP A 504 -17.73 14.75 14.03
C ASP A 504 -18.44 16.12 14.07
N ASP A 505 -18.90 16.54 15.25
CA ASP A 505 -19.61 17.81 15.49
C ASP A 505 -18.81 18.84 16.31
N ASP A 506 -17.63 18.48 16.82
CA ASP A 506 -16.74 19.38 17.56
C ASP A 506 -15.28 19.04 17.27
N PHE A 507 -14.72 19.82 16.33
CA PHE A 507 -13.34 19.71 15.88
C PHE A 507 -12.45 20.83 16.42
N ARG A 508 -12.91 21.56 17.46
CA ARG A 508 -12.09 22.58 18.13
C ARG A 508 -10.91 21.95 18.86
N LEU A 509 -9.77 22.62 18.76
CA LEU A 509 -8.53 22.20 19.39
C LEU A 509 -8.02 23.32 20.28
N THR A 510 -7.53 22.97 21.46
CA THR A 510 -6.87 23.92 22.37
C THR A 510 -5.50 23.39 22.70
N LEU A 511 -4.45 23.98 22.11
CA LEU A 511 -3.09 23.61 22.46
C LEU A 511 -2.74 24.14 23.85
N VAL A 512 -2.08 23.33 24.67
CA VAL A 512 -1.50 23.80 25.94
C VAL A 512 -0.09 24.37 25.72
N ARG A 513 0.44 25.10 26.69
CA ARG A 513 1.86 25.47 26.68
C ARG A 513 2.73 24.21 26.75
N PRO A 514 3.88 24.15 26.02
CA PRO A 514 4.52 25.23 25.28
C PRO A 514 4.08 25.37 23.80
N TYR A 515 3.08 24.62 23.34
CA TYR A 515 2.69 24.56 21.92
C TYR A 515 1.79 25.73 21.48
N SER A 516 1.01 26.29 22.41
CA SER A 516 0.20 27.47 22.14
C SER A 516 1.06 28.69 21.75
N ARG A 517 0.61 29.42 20.74
CA ARG A 517 1.23 30.61 20.15
C ARG A 517 2.65 30.39 19.63
N ALA A 518 2.99 29.15 19.32
CA ALA A 518 4.33 28.73 18.98
C ALA A 518 4.62 28.67 17.46
N ALA A 519 3.60 28.93 16.62
CA ALA A 519 3.75 29.03 15.18
C ALA A 519 4.68 30.17 14.78
N THR A 520 5.18 30.14 13.54
CA THR A 520 6.10 31.15 12.99
C THR A 520 5.48 32.56 12.94
N ASP A 521 4.15 32.66 12.97
CA ASP A 521 3.38 33.90 12.94
C ASP A 521 2.80 34.30 14.31
N GLY A 522 3.16 33.60 15.39
CA GLY A 522 2.68 33.87 16.76
C GLY A 522 1.26 33.41 17.07
N ARG A 523 0.62 32.66 16.15
CA ARG A 523 -0.64 31.93 16.38
C ARG A 523 -0.38 30.51 16.89
N ASP A 524 -1.45 29.78 17.20
CA ASP A 524 -1.37 28.36 17.51
C ASP A 524 -1.04 27.56 16.23
N PRO A 525 -0.09 26.60 16.27
CA PRO A 525 0.06 25.62 15.20
C PRO A 525 -1.23 24.83 14.98
N GLY A 526 -1.48 24.45 13.73
CA GLY A 526 -2.70 23.79 13.29
C GLY A 526 -3.71 24.76 12.69
N ALA A 527 -4.86 24.21 12.32
CA ALA A 527 -5.94 24.95 11.71
C ALA A 527 -6.68 25.86 12.70
N ASP A 528 -7.01 27.06 12.24
CA ASP A 528 -8.00 27.95 12.82
C ASP A 528 -9.39 27.38 12.55
N VAL A 529 -9.88 26.62 13.53
CA VAL A 529 -11.14 25.91 13.48
C VAL A 529 -12.34 26.85 13.44
N ASP A 530 -12.27 28.01 14.10
CA ASP A 530 -13.39 28.96 14.09
C ASP A 530 -13.50 29.64 12.71
N ALA A 531 -12.37 29.93 12.05
CA ALA A 531 -12.38 30.39 10.66
C ALA A 531 -12.98 29.34 9.71
N ILE A 532 -12.65 28.05 9.89
CA ILE A 532 -13.25 26.95 9.12
C ILE A 532 -14.74 26.84 9.41
N ALA A 533 -15.15 26.82 10.68
CA ALA A 533 -16.56 26.71 11.07
C ALA A 533 -17.39 27.87 10.49
N LYS A 534 -16.83 29.08 10.49
CA LYS A 534 -17.44 30.25 9.83
C LYS A 534 -17.50 30.08 8.31
N ALA A 535 -16.45 29.56 7.69
CA ALA A 535 -16.43 29.30 6.24
C ALA A 535 -17.42 28.20 5.83
N LEU A 536 -17.80 27.31 6.75
CA LEU A 536 -18.78 26.23 6.56
C LEU A 536 -20.20 26.60 7.03
N ASP A 537 -20.42 27.79 7.59
CA ASP A 537 -21.70 28.16 8.19
C ASP A 537 -22.86 28.09 7.18
N GLY A 538 -23.93 27.37 7.52
CA GLY A 538 -25.07 27.15 6.62
C GLY A 538 -24.97 25.92 5.72
N LEU A 539 -23.79 25.29 5.58
CA LEU A 539 -23.72 23.90 5.12
C LEU A 539 -24.24 23.01 6.24
N ASP A 540 -25.15 22.10 5.89
CA ASP A 540 -26.11 21.46 6.79
C ASP A 540 -25.49 20.52 7.85
N ALA A 541 -24.76 21.08 8.83
CA ALA A 541 -24.35 20.40 10.05
C ALA A 541 -25.56 19.94 10.89
N ALA A 542 -26.75 20.54 10.68
CA ALA A 542 -27.99 20.20 11.35
C ALA A 542 -28.72 18.98 10.74
N GLY A 543 -28.65 18.79 9.42
CA GLY A 543 -29.14 17.62 8.71
C GLY A 543 -28.19 16.44 8.81
N LEU A 544 -26.90 16.69 9.04
CA LEU A 544 -25.99 15.68 9.60
C LEU A 544 -26.46 15.22 10.99
N ARG A 545 -26.87 16.14 11.87
CA ARG A 545 -27.51 15.75 13.15
C ARG A 545 -28.82 15.01 12.94
N ALA A 546 -29.64 15.34 11.93
CA ALA A 546 -30.92 14.67 11.68
C ALA A 546 -30.78 13.31 10.97
N ARG A 547 -29.83 13.14 10.06
CA ARG A 547 -29.53 11.87 9.36
C ARG A 547 -28.73 10.92 10.24
N ALA A 548 -27.80 11.44 11.04
CA ALA A 548 -27.16 10.70 12.13
C ALA A 548 -28.16 10.36 13.24
N ARG A 549 -29.16 11.22 13.54
CA ARG A 549 -30.26 10.89 14.47
C ARG A 549 -31.34 9.99 13.87
N ALA A 550 -31.55 9.96 12.56
CA ALA A 550 -32.45 9.02 11.89
C ALA A 550 -31.81 7.62 11.83
N HIS A 551 -30.49 7.55 11.63
CA HIS A 551 -29.72 6.32 11.83
C HIS A 551 -29.64 5.94 13.33
N ALA A 552 -29.44 6.90 14.23
CA ALA A 552 -29.43 6.65 15.68
C ALA A 552 -30.83 6.41 16.30
N ARG A 553 -31.93 6.63 15.56
CA ARG A 553 -33.29 6.25 15.98
C ARG A 553 -33.68 4.85 15.52
N ALA A 554 -32.93 4.26 14.58
CA ALA A 554 -32.92 2.81 14.40
C ALA A 554 -32.08 2.10 15.49
N ASP A 555 -31.24 2.86 16.20
CA ASP A 555 -30.33 2.36 17.23
C ASP A 555 -30.60 2.97 18.61
N VAL A 556 -31.71 2.62 19.25
CA VAL A 556 -31.79 2.69 20.73
C VAL A 556 -32.54 1.49 21.31
N ALA A 557 -31.87 0.35 21.30
CA ALA A 557 -31.91 -0.60 22.42
C ALA A 557 -30.50 -0.60 23.03
N PRO A 558 -30.35 -0.65 24.36
CA PRO A 558 -29.15 -0.22 25.05
C PRO A 558 -27.96 -1.13 24.74
N LEU A 559 -27.06 -0.68 23.87
CA LEU A 559 -25.75 -1.29 23.65
C LEU A 559 -24.77 -0.87 24.75
N PHE A 560 -25.09 -1.29 25.97
CA PHE A 560 -24.05 -1.84 26.84
C PHE A 560 -23.75 -3.23 26.28
N LEU A 561 -22.78 -3.34 25.36
CA LEU A 561 -22.05 -4.55 24.93
C LEU A 561 -21.33 -4.27 23.59
N PHE A 562 -20.16 -3.62 23.61
CA PHE A 562 -19.16 -3.75 22.52
C PHE A 562 -18.12 -4.80 22.90
N ALA A 563 -18.62 -6.01 23.09
CA ALA A 563 -17.95 -7.20 22.62
C ALA A 563 -18.34 -7.42 21.13
N TRP A 564 -17.52 -8.15 20.38
CA TRP A 564 -17.79 -8.70 19.02
C TRP A 564 -17.38 -7.83 17.80
N TRP A 565 -16.07 -7.69 17.63
CA TRP A 565 -15.41 -7.35 16.36
C TRP A 565 -15.36 -8.59 15.42
N PRO A 566 -15.95 -8.57 14.20
CA PRO A 566 -15.94 -9.74 13.30
C PRO A 566 -14.53 -10.12 12.81
N GLY A 567 -13.61 -9.16 12.69
CA GLY A 567 -12.30 -9.40 12.09
C GLY A 567 -11.38 -10.32 12.91
N ALA A 568 -11.46 -10.26 14.23
CA ALA A 568 -10.64 -11.04 15.16
C ALA A 568 -11.20 -12.46 15.26
N THR A 569 -12.53 -12.61 15.27
CA THR A 569 -13.20 -13.90 15.16
C THR A 569 -12.87 -14.57 13.82
N VAL A 570 -12.89 -13.82 12.70
CA VAL A 570 -12.50 -14.34 11.38
C VAL A 570 -11.02 -14.71 11.36
N VAL A 571 -10.11 -13.87 11.88
CA VAL A 571 -8.67 -14.18 11.95
C VAL A 571 -8.41 -15.38 12.87
N PHE A 572 -9.13 -15.49 13.99
CA PHE A 572 -9.06 -16.63 14.90
C PHE A 572 -9.45 -17.93 14.18
N TRP A 573 -10.65 -17.98 13.59
CA TRP A 573 -11.16 -19.21 12.97
C TRP A 573 -10.40 -19.57 11.71
N SER A 574 -10.05 -18.60 10.86
CA SER A 574 -9.24 -18.87 9.66
C SER A 574 -7.85 -19.39 10.02
N SER A 575 -7.16 -18.78 11.00
CA SER A 575 -5.85 -19.25 11.46
C SER A 575 -5.93 -20.63 12.10
N LEU A 576 -6.92 -20.86 12.98
CA LEU A 576 -7.14 -22.15 13.63
C LEU A 576 -7.45 -23.25 12.60
N LEU A 577 -8.37 -23.02 11.66
CA LEU A 577 -8.73 -23.99 10.63
C LEU A 577 -7.54 -24.32 9.72
N LEU A 578 -6.73 -23.32 9.34
CA LEU A 578 -5.52 -23.54 8.55
C LEU A 578 -4.46 -24.32 9.35
N LEU A 579 -4.29 -24.04 10.65
CA LEU A 579 -3.38 -24.81 11.52
C LEU A 579 -3.84 -26.27 11.63
N LEU A 580 -5.13 -26.52 11.88
CA LEU A 580 -5.72 -27.85 11.94
C LEU A 580 -5.57 -28.58 10.60
N TYR A 581 -5.76 -27.87 9.49
CA TYR A 581 -5.52 -28.40 8.16
C TYR A 581 -4.06 -28.81 7.97
N VAL A 582 -3.08 -27.96 8.29
CA VAL A 582 -1.67 -28.29 8.05
C VAL A 582 -1.18 -29.46 8.92
N TYR A 583 -1.59 -29.51 10.19
CA TYR A 583 -1.13 -30.56 11.11
C TYR A 583 -1.88 -31.89 10.98
N GLY A 584 -3.17 -31.87 10.66
CA GLY A 584 -4.02 -33.07 10.61
C GLY A 584 -4.78 -33.23 9.30
N GLY A 585 -5.42 -32.17 8.81
CA GLY A 585 -6.29 -32.23 7.63
C GLY A 585 -5.57 -32.66 6.36
N TYR A 586 -4.40 -32.10 6.06
CA TYR A 586 -3.62 -32.43 4.87
C TYR A 586 -3.09 -33.87 4.89
N PRO A 587 -2.47 -34.39 5.98
CA PRO A 587 -2.16 -35.81 6.09
C PRO A 587 -3.36 -36.71 5.79
N MET A 588 -4.55 -36.38 6.31
CA MET A 588 -5.78 -37.14 6.04
C MET A 588 -6.20 -37.06 4.57
N VAL A 589 -6.16 -35.86 3.96
CA VAL A 589 -6.47 -35.67 2.54
C VAL A 589 -5.49 -36.44 1.66
N ALA A 590 -4.19 -36.40 1.97
CA ALA A 590 -3.17 -37.15 1.24
C ALA A 590 -3.43 -38.67 1.33
N ALA A 591 -3.77 -39.17 2.53
CA ALA A 591 -4.13 -40.57 2.75
C ALA A 591 -5.37 -40.99 1.97
N LEU A 592 -6.42 -40.16 2.02
CA LEU A 592 -7.68 -40.40 1.33
C LEU A 592 -7.46 -40.42 -0.18
N ARG A 593 -6.74 -39.45 -0.74
CA ARG A 593 -6.40 -39.44 -2.17
C ARG A 593 -5.55 -40.64 -2.57
N ALA A 594 -4.60 -41.05 -1.73
CA ALA A 594 -3.81 -42.26 -1.99
C ALA A 594 -4.66 -43.55 -1.96
N LYS A 595 -5.77 -43.55 -1.23
CA LYS A 595 -6.74 -44.66 -1.20
C LYS A 595 -7.70 -44.63 -2.38
N LEU A 596 -8.22 -43.45 -2.73
CA LEU A 596 -9.24 -43.27 -3.78
C LEU A 596 -8.66 -43.25 -5.19
N HIS A 597 -7.47 -42.69 -5.37
CA HIS A 597 -6.85 -42.47 -6.69
C HIS A 597 -5.36 -42.87 -6.73
N PRO A 598 -4.98 -44.12 -6.39
CA PRO A 598 -3.60 -44.57 -6.53
C PRO A 598 -3.23 -44.73 -8.01
N LYS A 599 -2.13 -44.09 -8.45
CA LYS A 599 -1.51 -44.37 -9.74
C LYS A 599 -0.64 -45.62 -9.62
N ARG A 600 -0.99 -46.67 -10.37
CA ARG A 600 -0.14 -47.86 -10.53
C ARG A 600 1.23 -47.43 -11.05
N ARG A 601 2.28 -48.09 -10.56
CA ARG A 601 3.66 -47.89 -11.00
C ARG A 601 4.25 -49.25 -11.36
N LEU A 602 4.92 -49.32 -12.49
CA LEU A 602 5.63 -50.52 -12.89
C LEU A 602 6.91 -50.65 -12.06
N ARG A 603 7.13 -51.83 -11.48
CA ARG A 603 8.39 -52.18 -10.82
C ARG A 603 8.89 -53.47 -11.43
N ALA A 604 10.17 -53.48 -11.83
CA ALA A 604 10.82 -54.67 -12.37
C ALA A 604 12.25 -54.76 -11.80
N PRO A 605 12.82 -55.97 -11.66
CA PRO A 605 14.20 -56.15 -11.27
C PRO A 605 15.11 -55.70 -12.44
N LEU A 606 15.44 -54.41 -12.46
CA LEU A 606 16.36 -53.83 -13.44
C LEU A 606 17.77 -53.71 -12.86
N GLU A 607 18.76 -53.76 -13.73
CA GLU A 607 20.16 -53.52 -13.39
C GLU A 607 20.80 -52.47 -14.33
N PRO A 608 20.27 -51.24 -14.47
CA PRO A 608 20.89 -50.21 -15.29
C PRO A 608 22.31 -49.88 -14.81
N ARG A 609 23.13 -49.24 -15.64
CA ARG A 609 24.37 -48.63 -15.14
C ARG A 609 24.04 -47.49 -14.18
N VAL A 610 24.66 -47.47 -13.01
CA VAL A 610 24.42 -46.49 -11.96
C VAL A 610 25.69 -45.73 -11.62
N SER A 611 25.58 -44.40 -11.51
CA SER A 611 26.63 -43.57 -10.93
C SER A 611 26.22 -43.05 -9.56
N ILE A 612 26.97 -43.42 -8.53
CA ILE A 612 26.78 -42.97 -7.15
C ILE A 612 27.70 -41.78 -6.89
N ILE A 613 27.10 -40.61 -6.65
CA ILE A 613 27.84 -39.38 -6.33
C ILE A 613 27.79 -39.16 -4.82
N VAL A 614 28.96 -39.05 -4.19
CA VAL A 614 29.13 -38.62 -2.79
C VAL A 614 29.89 -37.30 -2.77
N ILE A 615 29.34 -36.30 -2.09
CA ILE A 615 30.00 -35.01 -1.90
C ILE A 615 30.51 -34.93 -0.48
N ALA A 616 31.80 -34.61 -0.32
CA ALA A 616 32.49 -34.56 0.96
C ALA A 616 33.21 -33.21 1.15
N HIS A 617 33.17 -32.69 2.37
CA HIS A 617 34.01 -31.59 2.82
C HIS A 617 34.44 -31.91 4.25
N ASN A 618 35.74 -32.12 4.45
CA ASN A 618 36.33 -32.45 5.75
C ASN A 618 35.72 -33.69 6.46
N GLU A 619 35.58 -34.81 5.73
CA GLU A 619 35.00 -36.07 6.19
C GLU A 619 36.03 -37.22 6.31
N ALA A 620 37.31 -36.92 6.62
CA ALA A 620 38.39 -37.91 6.66
C ALA A 620 38.10 -39.13 7.56
N GLU A 621 37.37 -38.91 8.65
CA GLU A 621 37.02 -39.97 9.61
C GLU A 621 35.97 -40.95 9.10
N ARG A 622 35.13 -40.55 8.13
CA ARG A 622 33.95 -41.33 7.70
C ARG A 622 34.02 -41.79 6.25
N ILE A 623 34.77 -41.09 5.41
CA ILE A 623 34.77 -41.31 3.97
C ILE A 623 35.20 -42.73 3.57
N GLY A 624 36.16 -43.33 4.28
CA GLY A 624 36.61 -44.71 4.03
C GLY A 624 35.49 -45.73 4.26
N GLY A 625 34.91 -45.75 5.46
CA GLY A 625 33.79 -46.64 5.79
C GLY A 625 32.55 -46.39 4.92
N ARG A 626 32.36 -45.14 4.44
CA ARG A 626 31.30 -44.84 3.47
C ARG A 626 31.54 -45.50 2.12
N ILE A 627 32.77 -45.41 1.59
CA ILE A 627 33.15 -46.05 0.32
C ILE A 627 33.03 -47.57 0.44
N GLU A 628 33.50 -48.17 1.53
CA GLU A 628 33.36 -49.61 1.79
C GLU A 628 31.89 -50.05 1.82
N ASN A 629 31.01 -49.24 2.42
CA ASN A 629 29.58 -49.52 2.40
C ASN A 629 28.99 -49.46 0.98
N LEU A 630 29.47 -48.56 0.11
CA LEU A 630 29.00 -48.49 -1.27
C LEU A 630 29.52 -49.66 -2.12
N LEU A 631 30.75 -50.11 -1.87
CA LEU A 631 31.34 -51.28 -2.53
C LEU A 631 30.66 -52.60 -2.14
N THR A 632 29.99 -52.65 -0.98
CA THR A 632 29.27 -53.83 -0.48
C THR A 632 27.78 -53.85 -0.83
N LEU A 633 27.30 -52.92 -1.66
CA LEU A 633 25.92 -52.94 -2.15
C LEU A 633 25.67 -54.18 -3.00
N ASN A 634 24.48 -54.79 -2.86
CA ASN A 634 24.09 -55.95 -3.65
C ASN A 634 23.75 -55.53 -5.08
N TYR A 635 24.76 -55.31 -5.92
CA TYR A 635 24.63 -54.90 -7.32
C TYR A 635 25.85 -55.34 -8.12
N PRO A 636 25.73 -55.63 -9.44
CA PRO A 636 26.88 -56.03 -10.24
C PRO A 636 27.98 -54.94 -10.24
N PRO A 637 29.22 -55.23 -9.78
CA PRO A 637 30.25 -54.20 -9.61
C PRO A 637 30.59 -53.43 -10.89
N HIS A 638 30.60 -54.12 -12.04
CA HIS A 638 30.86 -53.52 -13.36
C HIS A 638 29.76 -52.56 -13.85
N ARG A 639 28.63 -52.46 -13.13
CA ARG A 639 27.52 -51.55 -13.43
C ARG A 639 27.41 -50.40 -12.43
N VAL A 640 28.32 -50.31 -11.46
CA VAL A 640 28.35 -49.22 -10.47
C VAL A 640 29.60 -48.38 -10.68
N GLU A 641 29.40 -47.09 -10.92
CA GLU A 641 30.44 -46.07 -10.89
C GLU A 641 30.32 -45.28 -9.58
N ILE A 642 31.38 -45.20 -8.78
CA ILE A 642 31.39 -44.41 -7.53
C ILE A 642 32.25 -43.18 -7.74
N VAL A 643 31.67 -41.99 -7.58
CA VAL A 643 32.36 -40.70 -7.75
C VAL A 643 32.30 -39.89 -6.46
N ILE A 644 33.47 -39.56 -5.92
CA ILE A 644 33.65 -38.73 -4.73
C ILE A 644 34.05 -37.32 -5.16
N GLY A 645 33.19 -36.33 -4.89
CA GLY A 645 33.47 -34.91 -5.03
C GLY A 645 33.93 -34.29 -3.73
N SER A 646 35.22 -33.94 -3.62
CA SER A 646 35.75 -33.21 -2.45
C SER A 646 35.64 -31.70 -2.68
N ASP A 647 34.81 -31.02 -1.87
CA ASP A 647 34.50 -29.58 -1.99
C ASP A 647 35.48 -28.72 -1.17
N GLY A 648 36.73 -28.60 -1.60
CA GLY A 648 37.73 -27.81 -0.87
C GLY A 648 38.09 -28.36 0.50
N SER A 649 38.14 -29.69 0.67
CA SER A 649 38.56 -30.30 1.94
C SER A 649 40.02 -29.95 2.24
N THR A 650 40.29 -29.62 3.51
CA THR A 650 41.61 -29.29 4.04
C THR A 650 42.15 -30.35 5.00
N ASP A 651 41.34 -31.37 5.32
CA ASP A 651 41.75 -32.54 6.09
C ASP A 651 42.18 -33.72 5.17
N GLY A 652 42.44 -34.88 5.77
CA GLY A 652 42.84 -36.10 5.07
C GLY A 652 41.75 -36.77 4.19
N THR A 653 40.66 -36.10 3.84
CA THR A 653 39.52 -36.71 3.10
C THR A 653 39.94 -37.21 1.73
N VAL A 654 40.70 -36.39 0.98
CA VAL A 654 41.07 -36.69 -0.42
C VAL A 654 42.03 -37.88 -0.46
N GLU A 655 43.03 -37.89 0.41
CA GLU A 655 44.03 -38.95 0.54
C GLU A 655 43.36 -40.27 0.86
N ARG A 656 42.41 -40.27 1.82
CA ARG A 656 41.69 -41.47 2.22
C ARG A 656 40.76 -41.99 1.13
N ALA A 657 40.06 -41.09 0.41
CA ALA A 657 39.22 -41.49 -0.72
C ALA A 657 40.05 -42.07 -1.88
N ARG A 658 41.24 -41.50 -2.17
CA ARG A 658 42.12 -41.96 -3.25
C ARG A 658 42.67 -43.37 -3.05
N ARG A 659 42.76 -43.87 -1.81
CA ARG A 659 43.16 -45.26 -1.52
C ARG A 659 42.26 -46.31 -2.18
N TYR A 660 41.01 -45.95 -2.49
CA TYR A 660 40.05 -46.84 -3.13
C TYR A 660 40.01 -46.69 -4.66
N GLN A 661 40.92 -45.92 -5.28
CA GLN A 661 40.98 -45.78 -6.74
C GLN A 661 41.25 -47.11 -7.45
N SER A 662 42.07 -47.99 -6.87
CA SER A 662 42.31 -49.35 -7.37
C SER A 662 41.06 -50.23 -7.34
N LEU A 663 40.05 -49.86 -6.54
CA LEU A 663 38.75 -50.53 -6.44
C LEU A 663 37.69 -49.87 -7.32
N GLY A 664 38.08 -49.01 -8.27
CA GLY A 664 37.18 -48.38 -9.25
C GLY A 664 36.50 -47.09 -8.77
N VAL A 665 36.95 -46.48 -7.67
CA VAL A 665 36.39 -45.23 -7.15
C VAL A 665 37.07 -44.02 -7.80
N THR A 666 36.28 -43.12 -8.39
CA THR A 666 36.80 -41.85 -8.96
C THR A 666 36.74 -40.73 -7.94
N VAL A 667 37.85 -40.02 -7.73
CA VAL A 667 37.91 -38.86 -6.84
C VAL A 667 38.15 -37.59 -7.66
N ARG A 668 37.29 -36.59 -7.45
CA ARG A 668 37.41 -35.24 -8.01
C ARG A 668 37.53 -34.24 -6.86
N ALA A 669 38.71 -33.66 -6.72
CA ALA A 669 38.98 -32.67 -5.67
C ALA A 669 38.94 -31.26 -6.26
N PHE A 670 38.16 -30.39 -5.64
CA PHE A 670 38.09 -28.97 -5.95
C PHE A 670 38.88 -28.20 -4.91
N THR A 671 39.60 -27.16 -5.33
CA THR A 671 40.50 -26.38 -4.45
C THR A 671 39.76 -25.34 -3.60
N GLN A 672 38.56 -24.94 -4.02
CA GLN A 672 37.74 -23.94 -3.33
C GLN A 672 36.47 -24.59 -2.78
N HIS A 673 36.07 -24.20 -1.56
CA HIS A 673 34.81 -24.62 -0.95
C HIS A 673 33.64 -23.82 -1.56
N ARG A 674 32.89 -24.45 -2.46
CA ARG A 674 31.87 -23.82 -3.33
C ARG A 674 30.44 -24.27 -3.04
N GLY A 675 30.26 -25.26 -2.17
CA GLY A 675 28.97 -25.78 -1.74
C GLY A 675 28.43 -26.91 -2.63
N LYS A 676 27.55 -27.74 -2.03
CA LYS A 676 27.04 -28.99 -2.61
C LYS A 676 26.44 -28.82 -4.02
N PRO A 677 25.60 -27.80 -4.32
CA PRO A 677 25.05 -27.62 -5.66
C PRO A 677 26.10 -27.38 -6.75
N ALA A 678 27.20 -26.67 -6.44
CA ALA A 678 28.26 -26.40 -7.40
C ALA A 678 29.01 -27.69 -7.77
N ILE A 679 29.26 -28.55 -6.78
CA ILE A 679 29.92 -29.85 -6.98
C ILE A 679 29.00 -30.83 -7.73
N VAL A 680 27.72 -30.90 -7.38
CA VAL A 680 26.74 -31.69 -8.16
C VAL A 680 26.77 -31.28 -9.63
N ASN A 681 26.70 -29.98 -9.91
CA ASN A 681 26.68 -29.47 -11.29
C ASN A 681 27.97 -29.76 -12.06
N ALA A 682 29.11 -29.88 -11.37
CA ALA A 682 30.38 -30.25 -11.98
C ALA A 682 30.53 -31.77 -12.21
N LEU A 683 29.91 -32.60 -11.37
CA LEU A 683 30.03 -34.06 -11.44
C LEU A 683 28.99 -34.72 -12.34
N VAL A 684 27.75 -34.22 -12.37
CA VAL A 684 26.67 -34.82 -13.18
C VAL A 684 27.02 -34.92 -14.69
N PRO A 685 27.72 -33.96 -15.32
CA PRO A 685 28.09 -34.08 -16.73
C PRO A 685 29.15 -35.14 -17.05
N ILE A 686 29.90 -35.63 -16.06
CA ILE A 686 31.05 -36.52 -16.27
C ILE A 686 30.83 -37.96 -15.79
N VAL A 687 29.63 -38.27 -15.30
CA VAL A 687 29.24 -39.62 -14.87
C VAL A 687 28.56 -40.36 -16.01
N HIS A 688 28.71 -41.69 -16.04
CA HIS A 688 28.33 -42.53 -17.17
C HIS A 688 27.10 -43.42 -16.92
N GLY A 689 26.52 -43.33 -15.73
CA GLY A 689 25.34 -44.10 -15.33
C GLY A 689 24.08 -43.59 -16.00
N GLU A 690 23.24 -44.54 -16.43
CA GLU A 690 21.87 -44.26 -16.89
C GLU A 690 21.02 -43.65 -15.77
N ILE A 691 21.32 -44.05 -14.52
CA ILE A 691 20.70 -43.53 -13.30
C ILE A 691 21.80 -42.95 -12.41
N VAL A 692 21.56 -41.74 -11.89
CA VAL A 692 22.48 -41.08 -10.95
C VAL A 692 21.89 -41.17 -9.54
N VAL A 693 22.62 -41.76 -8.61
CA VAL A 693 22.27 -41.88 -7.20
C VAL A 693 23.06 -40.86 -6.39
N PHE A 694 22.37 -40.01 -5.66
CA PHE A 694 22.99 -39.06 -4.76
C PHE A 694 23.02 -39.64 -3.34
N ALA A 695 24.23 -39.67 -2.82
CA ALA A 695 24.55 -40.14 -1.49
C ALA A 695 25.27 -39.03 -0.71
N ASP A 696 25.20 -39.13 0.61
CA ASP A 696 25.91 -38.25 1.53
C ASP A 696 26.96 -39.07 2.28
N ALA A 697 28.02 -38.41 2.76
CA ALA A 697 29.15 -39.05 3.41
C ALA A 697 28.79 -39.67 4.78
N ARG A 698 27.69 -39.20 5.39
CA ARG A 698 27.28 -39.58 6.74
C ARG A 698 26.48 -40.88 6.79
N GLN A 699 25.50 -41.07 5.91
CA GLN A 699 24.53 -42.17 6.05
C GLN A 699 25.04 -43.47 5.43
N ARG A 700 24.72 -44.60 6.07
CA ARG A 700 25.03 -45.95 5.57
C ARG A 700 23.83 -46.50 4.80
N PHE A 701 24.04 -47.08 3.63
CA PHE A 701 22.97 -47.68 2.83
C PHE A 701 22.77 -49.15 3.22
N ASP A 702 21.51 -49.58 3.25
CA ASP A 702 21.16 -50.99 3.29
C ASP A 702 21.65 -51.69 2.00
N PRO A 703 22.21 -52.92 2.06
CA PRO A 703 22.73 -53.62 0.89
C PRO A 703 21.73 -53.74 -0.27
N GLN A 704 20.42 -53.81 0.01
CA GLN A 704 19.37 -53.91 -1.02
C GLN A 704 18.88 -52.55 -1.55
N SER A 705 19.34 -51.44 -0.98
CA SER A 705 18.80 -50.11 -1.28
C SER A 705 18.92 -49.72 -2.75
N LEU A 706 20.06 -50.07 -3.36
CA LEU A 706 20.32 -49.70 -4.74
C LEU A 706 19.35 -50.39 -5.70
N ARG A 707 19.14 -51.70 -5.53
CA ARG A 707 18.13 -52.47 -6.28
C ARG A 707 16.72 -51.94 -6.07
N ALA A 708 16.35 -51.61 -4.83
CA ALA A 708 15.05 -51.05 -4.51
C ALA A 708 14.79 -49.70 -5.22
N LEU A 709 15.80 -48.81 -5.28
CA LEU A 709 15.72 -47.56 -6.02
C LEU A 709 15.53 -47.80 -7.52
N VAL A 710 16.43 -48.58 -8.14
CA VAL A 710 16.43 -48.73 -9.61
C VAL A 710 15.21 -49.47 -10.13
N ALA A 711 14.60 -50.35 -9.34
CA ALA A 711 13.42 -51.11 -9.74
C ALA A 711 12.21 -50.23 -10.12
N ASN A 712 12.12 -49.02 -9.55
CA ASN A 712 11.04 -48.08 -9.84
C ASN A 712 11.20 -47.37 -11.20
N PHE A 713 12.39 -47.40 -11.81
CA PHE A 713 12.65 -46.83 -13.13
C PHE A 713 12.19 -47.73 -14.28
N ALA A 714 11.66 -48.92 -13.99
CA ALA A 714 10.94 -49.73 -14.96
C ALA A 714 9.73 -48.99 -15.53
N ASP A 715 9.11 -48.12 -14.74
CA ASP A 715 8.11 -47.17 -15.19
C ASP A 715 8.78 -45.98 -15.91
N PRO A 716 8.58 -45.79 -17.23
CA PRO A 716 9.18 -44.68 -17.98
C PRO A 716 8.72 -43.30 -17.50
N SER A 717 7.58 -43.22 -16.80
CA SER A 717 7.08 -41.97 -16.24
C SER A 717 7.82 -41.56 -14.97
N VAL A 718 8.63 -42.43 -14.35
CA VAL A 718 9.40 -42.14 -13.14
C VAL A 718 10.76 -41.54 -13.52
N GLY A 719 10.98 -40.28 -13.12
CA GLY A 719 12.26 -39.60 -13.33
C GLY A 719 13.09 -39.46 -12.06
N ALA A 720 12.49 -39.63 -10.86
CA ALA A 720 13.23 -39.66 -9.61
C ALA A 720 12.60 -40.57 -8.55
N VAL A 721 13.46 -41.13 -7.70
CA VAL A 721 13.08 -42.03 -6.61
C VAL A 721 13.77 -41.57 -5.34
N SER A 722 13.02 -41.22 -4.30
CA SER A 722 13.53 -40.93 -2.97
C SER A 722 13.47 -42.20 -2.11
N GLY A 723 14.57 -42.54 -1.45
CA GLY A 723 14.58 -43.61 -0.44
C GLY A 723 14.15 -43.11 0.93
N GLU A 724 14.17 -44.02 1.90
CA GLU A 724 13.85 -43.79 3.31
C GLU A 724 15.11 -43.52 4.14
N LEU A 725 15.06 -42.44 4.94
CA LEU A 725 16.01 -42.21 6.02
C LEU A 725 15.50 -42.89 7.31
N VAL A 726 16.28 -43.81 7.86
CA VAL A 726 16.02 -44.52 9.10
C VAL A 726 16.97 -43.99 10.17
N ILE A 727 16.41 -43.43 11.25
CA ILE A 727 17.21 -42.93 12.37
C ILE A 727 17.33 -44.05 13.40
N GLN A 728 18.56 -44.50 13.67
CA GLN A 728 18.88 -45.50 14.68
C GLN A 728 19.11 -44.81 16.04
N ALA A 729 18.55 -45.38 17.10
CA ALA A 729 18.83 -44.97 18.47
C ALA A 729 20.27 -45.40 18.82
N GLY A 730 21.09 -44.47 19.31
CA GLY A 730 22.41 -44.80 19.85
C GLY A 730 22.31 -45.33 21.28
N ASP A 731 23.28 -46.16 21.68
CA ASP A 731 23.43 -46.65 23.04
C ASP A 731 23.63 -45.46 24.00
N GLY A 732 22.57 -45.09 24.72
CA GLY A 732 22.61 -44.05 25.76
C GLY A 732 21.79 -42.77 25.50
N THR A 733 21.19 -42.55 24.33
CA THR A 733 20.40 -41.33 24.05
C THR A 733 18.95 -41.63 23.68
N ALA A 734 18.22 -42.21 24.62
CA ALA A 734 16.76 -42.39 24.50
C ALA A 734 15.96 -41.06 24.61
N ALA A 735 16.61 -39.92 24.92
CA ALA A 735 15.94 -38.72 25.41
C ALA A 735 15.78 -37.54 24.42
N ALA A 736 16.13 -37.69 23.14
CA ALA A 736 15.88 -36.65 22.11
C ALA A 736 14.67 -36.95 21.19
N GLY A 737 13.96 -38.06 21.42
CA GLY A 737 13.39 -38.85 20.33
C GLY A 737 11.88 -39.06 20.25
N HIS A 738 11.00 -38.28 20.91
CA HIS A 738 9.54 -38.53 20.80
C HIS A 738 8.80 -37.53 19.88
N GLY A 739 8.95 -36.21 20.08
CA GLY A 739 8.33 -35.20 19.21
C GLY A 739 8.90 -35.18 17.78
N ALA A 740 10.23 -35.21 17.65
CA ALA A 740 10.91 -35.28 16.34
C ALA A 740 10.63 -36.60 15.59
N SER A 741 10.38 -37.70 16.33
CA SER A 741 9.98 -38.99 15.78
C SER A 741 8.54 -38.99 15.26
N ALA A 742 7.61 -38.31 15.93
CA ALA A 742 6.23 -38.17 15.45
C ALA A 742 6.16 -37.31 14.17
N TYR A 743 6.89 -36.17 14.14
CA TYR A 743 7.02 -35.36 12.94
C TYR A 743 7.59 -36.15 11.76
N TRP A 744 8.68 -36.91 11.97
CA TRP A 744 9.28 -37.72 10.91
C TRP A 744 8.35 -38.84 10.42
N ARG A 745 7.59 -39.47 11.31
CA ARG A 745 6.57 -40.46 10.93
C ARG A 745 5.49 -39.85 10.05
N CYS A 746 5.00 -38.67 10.42
CA CYS A 746 4.03 -37.91 9.62
C CYS A 746 4.60 -37.52 8.24
N GLU A 747 5.83 -37.00 8.19
CA GLU A 747 6.50 -36.63 6.93
C GLU A 747 6.66 -37.84 6.00
N LYS A 748 7.09 -38.99 6.54
CA LYS A 748 7.20 -40.24 5.77
C LYS A 748 5.86 -40.69 5.22
N PHE A 749 4.83 -40.64 6.06
CA PHE A 749 3.47 -41.00 5.69
C PHE A 749 2.95 -40.16 4.52
N ILE A 750 3.09 -38.83 4.62
CA ILE A 750 2.65 -37.89 3.58
C ILE A 750 3.39 -38.18 2.27
N ARG A 751 4.73 -38.28 2.29
CA ARG A 751 5.52 -38.53 1.06
C ARG A 751 5.16 -39.85 0.39
N ASN A 752 4.90 -40.89 1.17
CA ASN A 752 4.44 -42.18 0.65
C ASN A 752 3.04 -42.06 0.01
N ALA A 753 2.12 -41.32 0.66
CA ALA A 753 0.79 -41.08 0.13
C ALA A 753 0.83 -40.26 -1.18
N GLU A 754 1.57 -39.14 -1.20
CA GLU A 754 1.79 -38.31 -2.39
C GLU A 754 2.39 -39.11 -3.55
N GLY A 755 3.43 -39.91 -3.27
CA GLY A 755 4.08 -40.75 -4.28
C GLY A 755 3.18 -41.85 -4.85
N LYS A 756 2.14 -42.27 -4.11
CA LYS A 756 1.10 -43.19 -4.62
C LYS A 756 0.09 -42.48 -5.54
N VAL A 757 -0.21 -41.21 -5.27
CA VAL A 757 -1.16 -40.42 -6.07
C VAL A 757 -0.51 -39.90 -7.35
N ASP A 758 0.63 -39.24 -7.24
CA ASP A 758 1.39 -38.74 -8.38
C ASP A 758 2.88 -38.69 -8.07
N SER A 759 3.30 -37.73 -7.25
CA SER A 759 4.69 -37.43 -6.95
C SER A 759 4.87 -36.81 -5.56
N THR A 760 5.94 -37.15 -4.85
CA THR A 760 6.36 -36.43 -3.64
C THR A 760 6.95 -35.06 -4.00
N VAL A 761 6.59 -34.03 -3.25
CA VAL A 761 7.09 -32.65 -3.45
C VAL A 761 8.51 -32.41 -2.90
N GLY A 762 9.15 -33.47 -2.40
CA GLY A 762 10.56 -33.42 -1.99
C GLY A 762 11.19 -34.79 -1.81
N ALA A 763 12.49 -34.88 -2.10
CA ALA A 763 13.32 -36.06 -1.84
C ALA A 763 14.13 -35.88 -0.54
N THR A 764 14.53 -36.99 0.09
CA THR A 764 15.50 -36.93 1.18
C THR A 764 16.91 -36.78 0.60
N GLY A 765 17.70 -35.85 1.16
CA GLY A 765 19.10 -35.68 0.75
C GLY A 765 20.03 -36.83 1.16
N ALA A 766 19.53 -37.77 1.97
CA ALA A 766 20.28 -38.94 2.42
C ALA A 766 20.41 -40.03 1.34
N ILE A 767 19.37 -40.22 0.52
CA ILE A 767 19.31 -41.25 -0.51
C ILE A 767 18.22 -40.92 -1.54
N TYR A 768 18.63 -40.59 -2.77
CA TYR A 768 17.71 -40.46 -3.90
C TYR A 768 18.40 -40.73 -5.23
N ALA A 769 17.64 -41.17 -6.22
CA ALA A 769 18.09 -41.49 -7.57
C ALA A 769 17.33 -40.65 -8.60
N ILE A 770 17.99 -40.26 -9.69
CA ILE A 770 17.36 -39.57 -10.81
C ILE A 770 17.76 -40.18 -12.16
N ARG A 771 16.86 -40.08 -13.13
CA ARG A 771 17.16 -40.23 -14.56
C ARG A 771 17.42 -38.82 -15.11
N ILE A 772 18.52 -38.61 -15.81
CA ILE A 772 18.91 -37.27 -16.30
C ILE A 772 17.86 -36.73 -17.29
N PRO A 773 17.43 -35.44 -17.20
CA PRO A 773 17.99 -34.34 -16.39
C PRO A 773 17.13 -33.82 -15.22
N LEU A 774 17.78 -33.05 -14.32
CA LEU A 774 17.35 -32.59 -12.98
C LEU A 774 15.96 -31.93 -12.82
N LYS A 775 15.32 -31.39 -13.87
CA LYS A 775 13.99 -30.75 -13.79
C LYS A 775 12.84 -31.74 -14.00
N ILE A 776 12.79 -32.76 -13.14
CA ILE A 776 11.95 -33.97 -13.27
C ILE A 776 10.46 -33.65 -13.47
N VAL A 777 9.81 -33.00 -12.49
CA VAL A 777 8.36 -32.74 -12.53
C VAL A 777 7.98 -31.78 -13.66
N ARG A 778 8.79 -30.74 -13.90
CA ARG A 778 8.55 -29.77 -14.98
C ARG A 778 8.61 -30.39 -16.38
N ARG A 779 9.31 -31.52 -16.53
CA ARG A 779 9.37 -32.30 -17.78
C ARG A 779 8.31 -33.40 -17.87
N GLY A 780 7.35 -33.44 -16.92
CA GLY A 780 6.27 -34.42 -16.91
C GLY A 780 6.61 -35.74 -16.21
N TYR A 781 7.83 -35.92 -15.71
CA TYR A 781 8.20 -37.12 -14.96
C TYR A 781 7.69 -37.08 -13.50
N ARG A 782 7.55 -38.24 -12.89
CA ARG A 782 7.12 -38.44 -11.51
C ARG A 782 8.29 -38.59 -10.55
N VAL A 783 8.06 -38.21 -9.29
CA VAL A 783 8.98 -38.42 -8.17
C VAL A 783 8.33 -39.37 -7.17
N VAL A 784 8.84 -40.58 -7.02
CA VAL A 784 8.23 -41.60 -6.15
C VAL A 784 9.04 -41.82 -4.87
N PHE A 785 8.39 -42.32 -3.83
CA PHE A 785 9.01 -42.68 -2.56
C PHE A 785 9.08 -44.21 -2.42
N GLU A 786 10.28 -44.75 -2.18
CA GLU A 786 10.53 -46.19 -2.02
C GLU A 786 10.99 -46.51 -0.59
N PRO A 787 10.11 -47.09 0.26
CA PRO A 787 10.44 -47.37 1.67
C PRO A 787 11.44 -48.52 1.86
N ASN A 788 11.65 -49.37 0.84
CA ASN A 788 12.65 -50.45 0.92
C ASN A 788 14.08 -49.96 0.58
N ALA A 789 14.23 -48.76 0.04
CA ALA A 789 15.53 -48.14 -0.20
C ALA A 789 15.99 -47.36 1.03
N ARG A 790 16.68 -48.02 1.97
CA ARG A 790 16.94 -47.48 3.32
C ARG A 790 18.37 -46.95 3.49
N ALA A 791 18.47 -45.74 3.99
CA ALA A 791 19.72 -45.16 4.49
C ALA A 791 19.61 -44.96 6.01
N TYR A 792 20.60 -45.46 6.76
CA TYR A 792 20.66 -45.39 8.21
C TYR A 792 21.54 -44.22 8.67
N ASP A 793 21.07 -43.53 9.72
CA ASP A 793 21.79 -42.45 10.40
C ASP A 793 21.60 -42.56 11.91
N HIS A 794 22.52 -42.00 12.70
CA HIS A 794 22.44 -41.96 14.15
C HIS A 794 21.86 -40.64 14.65
N ALA A 795 21.02 -40.71 15.69
CA ALA A 795 20.50 -39.54 16.39
C ALA A 795 21.60 -38.86 17.21
N SER A 796 22.40 -37.98 16.60
CA SER A 796 23.55 -37.35 17.26
C SER A 796 23.61 -35.82 17.13
N SER A 797 22.45 -35.16 17.03
CA SER A 797 22.40 -33.69 17.00
C SER A 797 21.77 -33.12 18.26
N THR A 798 22.48 -32.21 18.93
CA THR A 798 21.89 -31.31 19.93
C THR A 798 20.78 -30.47 19.28
N ALA A 799 19.83 -29.96 20.07
CA ALA A 799 18.76 -29.09 19.56
C ALA A 799 19.30 -27.89 18.75
N ARG A 800 20.45 -27.34 19.15
CA ARG A 800 21.16 -26.26 18.45
C ARG A 800 21.64 -26.67 17.06
N GLN A 801 22.22 -27.86 16.93
CA GLN A 801 22.69 -28.38 15.64
C GLN A 801 21.52 -28.68 14.70
N GLU A 802 20.41 -29.20 15.24
CA GLU A 802 19.19 -29.43 14.46
C GLU A 802 18.57 -28.11 13.99
N PHE A 803 18.55 -27.09 14.84
CA PHE A 803 18.08 -25.76 14.50
C PHE A 803 18.87 -25.13 13.34
N VAL A 804 20.21 -25.16 13.40
CA VAL A 804 21.07 -24.64 12.33
C VAL A 804 20.80 -25.38 11.01
N ARG A 805 20.71 -26.72 11.08
CA ARG A 805 20.42 -27.56 9.92
C ARG A 805 19.07 -27.23 9.29
N LYS A 806 18.01 -27.11 10.11
CA LYS A 806 16.65 -26.82 9.64
C LYS A 806 16.53 -25.41 9.07
N THR A 807 17.10 -24.41 9.74
CA THR A 807 17.16 -23.03 9.28
C THR A 807 17.73 -22.94 7.86
N ARG A 808 18.84 -23.64 7.61
CA ARG A 808 19.47 -23.70 6.27
C ARG A 808 18.55 -24.33 5.23
N THR A 809 17.94 -25.47 5.53
CA THR A 809 17.03 -26.16 4.58
C THR A 809 15.78 -25.32 4.28
N ILE A 810 15.24 -24.62 5.28
CA ILE A 810 14.06 -23.77 5.13
C ILE A 810 14.41 -22.51 4.30
N ALA A 811 15.55 -21.86 4.56
CA ALA A 811 16.03 -20.75 3.73
C ALA A 811 16.20 -21.17 2.26
N GLY A 812 16.75 -22.37 2.00
CA GLY A 812 16.83 -22.93 0.65
C GLY A 812 15.45 -23.21 0.02
N THR A 813 14.44 -23.51 0.84
CA THR A 813 13.06 -23.68 0.36
C THR A 813 12.45 -22.33 -0.06
N PHE A 814 12.66 -21.26 0.71
CA PHE A 814 12.26 -19.90 0.31
C PHE A 814 12.95 -19.48 -1.00
N GLN A 815 14.26 -19.73 -1.13
CA GLN A 815 15.00 -19.48 -2.37
C GLN A 815 14.44 -20.24 -3.57
N LEU A 816 14.05 -21.51 -3.38
CA LEU A 816 13.44 -22.31 -4.43
C LEU A 816 12.10 -21.71 -4.88
N MET A 817 11.23 -21.33 -3.94
CA MET A 817 9.92 -20.75 -4.26
C MET A 817 10.05 -19.40 -4.98
N ALA A 818 11.00 -18.56 -4.56
CA ALA A 818 11.25 -17.27 -5.20
C ALA A 818 11.85 -17.41 -6.61
N ARG A 819 12.73 -18.38 -6.83
CA ARG A 819 13.36 -18.64 -8.14
C ARG A 819 12.43 -19.36 -9.12
N GLU A 820 11.61 -20.28 -8.62
CA GLU A 820 10.75 -21.14 -9.44
C GLU A 820 9.28 -20.78 -9.21
N GLY A 821 8.90 -19.53 -9.48
CA GLY A 821 7.55 -19.00 -9.24
C GLY A 821 6.41 -19.77 -9.92
N TRP A 822 6.70 -20.60 -10.93
CA TRP A 822 5.72 -21.52 -11.53
C TRP A 822 5.18 -22.54 -10.53
N LEU A 823 5.93 -22.87 -9.46
CA LEU A 823 5.50 -23.79 -8.40
C LEU A 823 4.22 -23.32 -7.70
N LEU A 824 3.97 -21.99 -7.67
CA LEU A 824 2.82 -21.37 -7.01
C LEU A 824 1.62 -21.18 -7.94
N ASN A 825 1.77 -21.48 -9.24
CA ASN A 825 0.71 -21.28 -10.23
C ASN A 825 -0.06 -22.60 -10.48
N PRO A 826 -1.38 -22.66 -10.20
CA PRO A 826 -2.17 -23.89 -10.34
C PRO A 826 -2.30 -24.38 -11.78
N LEU A 827 -2.17 -23.49 -12.77
CA LEU A 827 -2.26 -23.83 -14.20
C LEU A 827 -0.94 -24.38 -14.75
N ARG A 828 0.19 -24.11 -14.09
CA ARG A 828 1.53 -24.50 -14.56
C ARG A 828 2.15 -25.62 -13.74
N ASN A 829 1.73 -25.81 -12.50
CA ASN A 829 2.24 -26.86 -11.62
C ASN A 829 1.16 -27.93 -11.38
N ARG A 830 1.32 -29.11 -11.98
CA ARG A 830 0.40 -30.24 -11.75
C ARG A 830 0.36 -30.72 -10.29
N LEU A 831 1.40 -30.43 -9.52
CA LEU A 831 1.52 -30.76 -8.09
C LEU A 831 1.20 -29.54 -7.22
N TRP A 832 0.48 -28.55 -7.74
CA TRP A 832 0.22 -27.31 -7.04
C TRP A 832 -0.43 -27.54 -5.68
N PHE A 833 -1.41 -28.43 -5.60
CA PHE A 833 -2.11 -28.72 -4.34
C PHE A 833 -1.16 -29.29 -3.27
N GLU A 834 -0.34 -30.29 -3.62
CA GLU A 834 0.68 -30.84 -2.73
C GLU A 834 1.74 -29.79 -2.39
N THR A 835 2.11 -28.94 -3.34
CA THR A 835 3.11 -27.88 -3.14
C THR A 835 2.61 -26.83 -2.15
N ILE A 836 1.36 -26.36 -2.29
CA ILE A 836 0.77 -25.39 -1.37
C ILE A 836 0.61 -26.02 0.02
N SER A 837 -0.02 -27.19 0.10
CA SER A 837 -0.40 -27.78 1.38
C SER A 837 0.79 -28.36 2.16
N HIS A 838 1.74 -29.02 1.48
CA HIS A 838 2.88 -29.68 2.13
C HIS A 838 4.10 -28.75 2.29
N LYS A 839 4.23 -27.68 1.49
CA LYS A 839 5.37 -26.75 1.57
C LYS A 839 4.97 -25.33 1.94
N VAL A 840 4.12 -24.66 1.16
CA VAL A 840 3.86 -23.22 1.33
C VAL A 840 3.17 -22.92 2.65
N LEU A 841 2.09 -23.64 2.99
CA LEU A 841 1.39 -23.43 4.26
C LEU A 841 2.28 -23.73 5.48
N ARG A 842 3.25 -24.65 5.35
CA ARG A 842 4.25 -24.90 6.39
C ARG A 842 5.21 -23.72 6.61
N LEU A 843 5.52 -22.97 5.56
CA LEU A 843 6.30 -21.73 5.66
C LEU A 843 5.48 -20.60 6.32
N ALA A 844 4.16 -20.62 6.16
CA ALA A 844 3.23 -19.66 6.78
C ALA A 844 2.91 -19.97 8.25
N LEU A 845 3.25 -21.16 8.76
CA LEU A 845 2.92 -21.57 10.14
C LEU A 845 3.30 -20.54 11.22
N PRO A 846 4.49 -19.89 11.22
CA PRO A 846 4.81 -18.88 12.24
C PRO A 846 3.84 -17.70 12.24
N MET A 847 3.41 -17.25 11.05
CA MET A 847 2.44 -16.17 10.90
C MET A 847 1.04 -16.60 11.37
N LEU A 848 0.62 -17.83 11.03
CA LEU A 848 -0.66 -18.37 11.47
C LEU A 848 -0.73 -18.54 13.00
N HIS A 849 0.35 -19.02 13.63
CA HIS A 849 0.45 -19.10 15.10
C HIS A 849 0.42 -17.71 15.76
N ALA A 850 1.12 -16.72 15.19
CA ALA A 850 1.12 -15.36 15.70
C ALA A 850 -0.24 -14.67 15.53
N ALA A 851 -0.87 -14.78 14.35
CA ALA A 851 -2.20 -14.24 14.09
C ALA A 851 -3.26 -14.88 15.00
N TRP A 852 -3.18 -16.20 15.20
CA TRP A 852 -4.07 -16.92 16.12
C TRP A 852 -3.88 -16.47 17.57
N PHE A 853 -2.64 -16.27 18.02
CA PHE A 853 -2.34 -15.76 19.37
C PHE A 853 -2.88 -14.35 19.58
N VAL A 854 -2.60 -13.42 18.66
CA VAL A 854 -3.08 -12.03 18.73
C VAL A 854 -4.60 -11.99 18.73
N ALA A 855 -5.26 -12.76 17.86
CA ALA A 855 -6.72 -12.85 17.83
C ALA A 855 -7.29 -13.43 19.14
N ASN A 856 -6.64 -14.43 19.73
CA ASN A 856 -7.02 -14.97 21.04
C ASN A 856 -6.90 -13.94 22.18
N VAL A 857 -5.82 -13.14 22.19
CA VAL A 857 -5.63 -12.05 23.17
C VAL A 857 -6.73 -11.00 23.03
N LEU A 858 -7.05 -10.61 21.78
CA LEU A 858 -8.09 -9.62 21.50
C LEU A 858 -9.52 -10.11 21.81
N LEU A 859 -9.73 -11.43 21.87
CA LEU A 859 -11.02 -12.05 22.16
C LEU A 859 -11.12 -12.62 23.59
N ALA A 860 -10.09 -12.40 24.43
CA ALA A 860 -9.93 -13.07 25.72
C ALA A 860 -11.08 -12.84 26.71
N ASP A 861 -11.81 -11.72 26.56
CA ASP A 861 -12.96 -11.35 27.40
C ASP A 861 -14.17 -12.29 27.25
N SER A 862 -14.16 -13.15 26.23
CA SER A 862 -15.18 -14.17 26.01
C SER A 862 -14.71 -15.54 26.49
N GLY A 863 -15.53 -16.21 27.30
CA GLY A 863 -15.12 -17.41 28.05
C GLY A 863 -14.49 -18.53 27.21
N PHE A 864 -15.00 -18.78 26.00
CA PHE A 864 -14.42 -19.77 25.08
C PHE A 864 -12.98 -19.40 24.65
N TYR A 865 -12.76 -18.16 24.21
CA TYR A 865 -11.48 -17.70 23.70
C TYR A 865 -10.47 -17.47 24.83
N GLY A 866 -10.92 -17.07 26.02
CA GLY A 866 -10.11 -17.04 27.23
C GLY A 866 -9.55 -18.43 27.59
N VAL A 867 -10.35 -19.49 27.49
CA VAL A 867 -9.87 -20.87 27.67
C VAL A 867 -8.89 -21.26 26.56
N MET A 868 -9.17 -20.92 25.31
CA MET A 868 -8.25 -21.18 24.19
C MET A 868 -6.90 -20.46 24.35
N LEU A 869 -6.92 -19.20 24.81
CA LEU A 869 -5.72 -18.43 25.12
C LEU A 869 -4.93 -19.08 26.26
N ALA A 870 -5.59 -19.55 27.32
CA ALA A 870 -4.93 -20.26 28.41
C ALA A 870 -4.27 -21.57 27.95
N LEU A 871 -4.94 -22.34 27.09
CA LEU A 871 -4.36 -23.55 26.47
C LEU A 871 -3.16 -23.21 25.58
N GLN A 872 -3.24 -22.14 24.79
CA GLN A 872 -2.17 -21.69 23.91
C GLN A 872 -0.96 -21.17 24.72
N ALA A 873 -1.20 -20.40 25.78
CA ALA A 873 -0.16 -19.97 26.72
C ALA A 873 0.49 -21.17 27.43
N GLY A 874 -0.31 -22.15 27.86
CA GLY A 874 0.16 -23.41 28.42
C GLY A 874 1.03 -24.21 27.45
N PHE A 875 0.70 -24.23 26.17
CA PHE A 875 1.53 -24.84 25.12
C PHE A 875 2.89 -24.15 24.99
N TYR A 876 2.94 -22.81 24.96
CA TYR A 876 4.21 -22.08 24.90
C TYR A 876 5.03 -22.21 26.19
N ALA A 877 4.38 -22.21 27.36
CA ALA A 877 5.03 -22.47 28.64
C ALA A 877 5.64 -23.89 28.66
N ALA A 878 4.89 -24.91 28.23
CA ALA A 878 5.40 -26.27 28.11
C ALA A 878 6.59 -26.37 27.13
N ALA A 879 6.57 -25.59 26.04
CA ALA A 879 7.69 -25.51 25.10
C ALA A 879 8.95 -24.90 25.75
N THR A 880 8.82 -23.83 26.54
CA THR A 880 9.96 -23.22 27.25
C THR A 880 10.57 -24.17 28.28
N VAL A 881 9.74 -24.88 29.05
CA VAL A 881 10.18 -25.94 29.98
C VAL A 881 10.85 -27.09 29.23
N GLY A 882 10.33 -27.49 28.07
CA GLY A 882 10.95 -28.50 27.22
C GLY A 882 12.33 -28.10 26.68
N LEU A 883 12.53 -26.81 26.36
CA LEU A 883 13.81 -26.28 25.88
C LEU A 883 14.85 -26.09 27.00
N SER A 884 14.42 -25.88 28.26
CA SER A 884 15.31 -25.67 29.40
C SER A 884 15.82 -26.96 30.05
N GLN A 885 15.17 -28.10 29.80
CA GLN A 885 15.60 -29.40 30.32
C GLN A 885 16.89 -29.88 29.64
N ARG A 886 18.01 -29.93 30.38
CA ARG A 886 19.28 -30.52 29.92
C ARG A 886 19.19 -32.04 29.73
N ASP A 887 19.95 -32.57 28.78
CA ASP A 887 19.93 -33.98 28.35
C ASP A 887 20.20 -34.93 29.54
N GLY A 888 19.25 -35.82 29.85
CA GLY A 888 19.44 -36.86 30.89
C GLY A 888 18.20 -37.30 31.69
N ARG A 889 17.09 -36.54 31.71
CA ARG A 889 15.85 -36.96 32.40
C ARG A 889 14.82 -37.55 31.43
N ARG A 890 13.98 -38.49 31.89
CA ARG A 890 12.79 -39.00 31.16
C ARG A 890 11.93 -37.81 30.76
N ARG A 891 11.96 -37.42 29.48
CA ARG A 891 11.24 -36.25 28.98
C ARG A 891 9.80 -36.64 28.61
N SER A 892 8.81 -36.01 29.23
CA SER A 892 7.40 -36.20 28.88
C SER A 892 7.08 -35.64 27.48
N ILE A 893 6.15 -36.29 26.77
CA ILE A 893 5.68 -35.84 25.46
C ILE A 893 5.03 -34.44 25.52
N ILE A 894 4.45 -34.11 26.68
CA ILE A 894 3.76 -32.83 26.96
C ILE A 894 4.72 -31.63 26.86
N PHE A 895 6.02 -31.82 27.17
CA PHE A 895 7.03 -30.77 27.06
C PHE A 895 7.84 -30.87 25.77
N THR A 896 8.11 -32.09 25.30
CA THR A 896 9.00 -32.31 24.14
C THR A 896 8.36 -32.05 22.78
N ALA A 897 7.05 -32.27 22.64
CA ALA A 897 6.34 -31.97 21.39
C ALA A 897 6.18 -30.45 21.17
N PRO A 898 5.71 -29.65 22.15
CA PRO A 898 5.65 -28.19 22.00
C PRO A 898 7.02 -27.55 21.75
N SER A 899 8.07 -28.00 22.44
CA SER A 899 9.43 -27.50 22.22
C SER A 899 9.94 -27.77 20.80
N ALA A 900 9.64 -28.95 20.24
CA ALA A 900 10.04 -29.30 18.88
C ALA A 900 9.29 -28.48 17.82
N ILE A 901 7.99 -28.23 18.02
CA ILE A 901 7.18 -27.38 17.14
C ILE A 901 7.71 -25.94 17.18
N CYS A 902 7.89 -25.35 18.36
CA CYS A 902 8.38 -23.98 18.50
C CYS A 902 9.80 -23.81 17.92
N LEU A 903 10.67 -24.81 18.09
CA LEU A 903 12.01 -24.80 17.48
C LEU A 903 11.93 -24.75 15.95
N LEU A 904 10.99 -25.49 15.34
CA LEU A 904 10.76 -25.47 13.88
C LEU A 904 10.14 -24.15 13.41
N LEU A 905 9.17 -23.60 14.15
CA LEU A 905 8.58 -22.28 13.84
C LEU A 905 9.67 -21.19 13.87
N TRP A 906 10.51 -21.20 14.89
CA TRP A 906 11.62 -20.26 15.01
C TRP A 906 12.66 -20.46 13.89
N ALA A 907 12.99 -21.71 13.54
CA ALA A 907 13.87 -22.00 12.41
C ALA A 907 13.31 -21.50 11.08
N THR A 908 11.98 -21.48 10.91
CA THR A 908 11.31 -20.89 9.74
C THR A 908 11.46 -19.38 9.72
N VAL A 909 11.24 -18.69 10.85
CA VAL A 909 11.42 -17.23 10.95
C VAL A 909 12.86 -16.82 10.64
N VAL A 910 13.84 -17.49 11.25
CA VAL A 910 15.26 -17.21 11.00
C VAL A 910 15.65 -17.60 9.57
N GLY A 911 15.10 -18.68 9.03
CA GLY A 911 15.30 -19.09 7.64
C GLY A 911 14.78 -18.05 6.65
N PHE A 912 13.62 -17.47 6.90
CA PHE A 912 13.05 -16.37 6.12
C PHE A 912 13.92 -15.11 6.20
N TYR A 913 14.35 -14.73 7.41
CA TYR A 913 15.25 -13.59 7.61
C TYR A 913 16.57 -13.75 6.83
N ARG A 914 17.18 -14.94 6.87
CA ARG A 914 18.41 -15.23 6.09
C ARG A 914 18.18 -15.17 4.57
N PHE A 915 16.99 -15.54 4.12
CA PHE A 915 16.60 -15.44 2.71
C PHE A 915 16.50 -13.98 2.26
N ILE A 916 15.72 -13.14 2.96
CA ILE A 916 15.50 -11.73 2.57
C ILE A 916 16.76 -10.86 2.73
N THR A 917 17.67 -11.22 3.63
CA THR A 917 18.93 -10.48 3.86
C THR A 917 20.10 -10.97 3.01
N HIS A 918 19.87 -11.95 2.13
CA HIS A 918 20.93 -12.61 1.34
C HIS A 918 22.09 -13.20 2.18
N ARG A 919 21.90 -13.41 3.49
CA ARG A 919 22.92 -13.95 4.42
C ARG A 919 23.03 -15.48 4.38
N GLN A 920 22.44 -16.11 3.38
CA GLN A 920 22.45 -17.56 3.24
C GLN A 920 23.75 -18.04 2.60
N GLN A 921 24.62 -18.64 3.39
CA GLN A 921 25.84 -19.28 2.88
C GLN A 921 25.49 -20.51 2.02
N VAL A 922 26.12 -20.61 0.85
CA VAL A 922 26.01 -21.75 -0.08
C VAL A 922 26.83 -22.95 0.41
N THR A 923 27.86 -22.65 1.20
CA THR A 923 28.80 -23.56 1.84
C THR A 923 28.22 -24.22 3.08
N TRP A 924 28.69 -25.42 3.44
CA TRP A 924 28.30 -26.06 4.69
C TRP A 924 29.50 -26.36 5.58
N GLU A 925 29.37 -26.02 6.85
CA GLU A 925 30.32 -26.46 7.85
C GLU A 925 29.91 -27.84 8.39
N ARG A 926 30.92 -28.66 8.69
CA ARG A 926 30.73 -29.97 9.32
C ARG A 926 30.24 -29.80 10.76
N VAL A 927 29.31 -30.66 11.16
CA VAL A 927 28.93 -30.81 12.58
C VAL A 927 29.90 -31.80 13.23
N PRO A 928 30.66 -31.42 14.28
CA PRO A 928 31.57 -32.32 14.97
C PRO A 928 30.84 -33.56 15.49
N ALA A 929 31.46 -34.74 15.39
CA ALA A 929 30.93 -35.93 16.04
C ALA A 929 30.94 -35.72 17.57
N PRO A 930 29.97 -36.27 18.33
CA PRO A 930 30.13 -36.37 19.77
C PRO A 930 31.41 -37.16 20.06
N ALA A 931 32.27 -36.63 20.95
CA ALA A 931 33.51 -37.28 21.33
C ALA A 931 33.19 -38.69 21.84
N THR A 932 33.73 -39.71 21.17
CA THR A 932 33.78 -41.05 21.72
C THR A 932 34.63 -40.99 22.98
N THR A 933 33.98 -40.97 24.15
CA THR A 933 34.64 -41.31 25.41
C THR A 933 35.11 -42.75 25.29
N THR A 934 36.37 -42.92 24.90
CA THR A 934 37.14 -44.13 25.21
C THR A 934 37.11 -44.27 26.72
N ARG A 935 36.25 -45.16 27.23
CA ARG A 935 36.48 -45.76 28.55
C ARG A 935 37.84 -46.43 28.46
N ARG A 936 38.87 -45.78 29.00
CA ARG A 936 40.05 -46.50 29.47
C ARG A 936 39.53 -47.48 30.51
N ALA A 937 39.61 -48.76 30.19
CA ALA A 937 39.58 -49.81 31.20
C ALA A 937 40.74 -49.52 32.16
N ALA A 938 40.39 -49.26 33.41
CA ALA A 938 41.23 -49.57 34.56
C ALA A 938 40.76 -50.92 35.09
#